data_AF-A0A5F8H8W7-F1
#
_entry.id   AF-A0A5F8H8W7-F1
#
_cell.length_a   1.000
_cell.length_b   1.000
_cell.length_c   1.000
_cell.angle_alpha   90.00
_cell.angle_beta   90.00
_cell.angle_gamma   90.00
#
_symmetry.space_group_name_H-M   'P 1'
#
loop_
_entity.id
_entity.type
_entity.pdbx_description
1 polymer ?
#
loop_
_entity_poly.entity_id
_entity_poly.type
_entity_poly.pdbx_seq_one_letter_code
_entity_poly.pdbx_strand_id
1 'polypeptide(L)'
;WGPACPPPGTVLCFFCDACKKVVLKVPSHLQADTLVGRVNLEECFKSADLIISSDPDFRILEDGSVYTTKDIKFSSEKRIFSILLSDSQKLEEKNIEISLLAPEKKMPVKRHSKDKGLKRTKRRWAPIPCSIMENSLGPFPQQIQQIQSDSAQNYTIYYSISGPGVDKEPFNLFYIDINSGDIFCTRAVDRETYDSFQIIGYATTPDGYSTDLPLPLMIKVEDDNDNAPVFENMVTFTVIENCRVGTAVGKVVATDRDEPDTLHTRLKYTILKQNPEHPKIFSVHPDTGVITIISPPDREACSSYDLKMEVRDMAGQSFGLSDTTTVTVHIQDENDNAPSFKKTSYVTEVEENRINVEILRMDIEDKDLPNTPHSRAKYIILRGNENGQFQITTDPMTNSGILCVVKPLDFEASRQVILQVGVVNEAEFSKGANNRGVSTCTTVVTVNVKNVDEGPECQPPVTVIESQDGMPAGKEILGYKARDPETFNSEDLTYRMLQDEDHWFEMDRKTGNLKTTKILDRESRFVKNNQYNVTVLAVDKIGRSCTGTLVVRLEDINDHSPVIKDNVTICRHGDEGAVIEAMDRDGPTNGPPFDFKLDNLSNKLWILRKKSDTTAIIQPREGLKSDFYSVPIRINDRHGNGEVSHLGVRLCDCTLPSECKMKPFGQVRDVSPPNIHLGRWAILSMVLGSAMLLCSLFVCFCVTTQKTVQKCFPEDIAQQNLIVSNTEAPGEEVTEANIRLPTQTTNICEPIISIGTLGGQGTKTGGQQSFEMVKGGHQTLESYKGSGQGLGDNGRYAYTDWHSFTQPRLGEKVYLCGQDEEHKHSKDYVLSYNYEGKGSVAGSVGCCSDRQDEEGLEFLDHLEPKFRTLAKTCINK
;
A
#
# COMPACT_ATOMS: atom_id res chain seq x y z
N TRP A 1 -72.01 38.79 9.46
CA TRP A 1 -72.53 38.43 8.14
C TRP A 1 -72.00 37.04 7.84
N GLY A 2 -72.85 36.02 7.94
CA GLY A 2 -72.51 34.64 7.56
C GLY A 2 -72.81 34.41 6.07
N PRO A 3 -72.59 33.19 5.54
CA PRO A 3 -72.24 31.94 6.23
C PRO A 3 -70.89 31.34 5.70
N ALA A 4 -70.18 30.40 6.32
CA ALA A 4 -70.38 29.55 7.48
C ALA A 4 -68.99 29.19 8.10
N CYS A 5 -68.92 29.09 9.42
CA CYS A 5 -67.96 28.27 10.17
C CYS A 5 -68.51 26.83 10.29
N PRO A 6 -67.75 25.77 10.69
CA PRO A 6 -66.59 25.81 11.59
C PRO A 6 -65.40 24.84 11.30
N PRO A 7 -64.34 24.86 12.15
CA PRO A 7 -63.07 24.10 12.09
C PRO A 7 -63.05 22.93 13.16
N PRO A 8 -61.98 22.64 13.93
CA PRO A 8 -60.78 21.78 13.72
C PRO A 8 -60.63 20.60 14.74
N GLY A 9 -59.59 19.74 14.59
CA GLY A 9 -58.88 19.10 15.73
C GLY A 9 -59.21 17.65 16.16
N THR A 10 -58.14 16.84 16.26
CA THR A 10 -57.93 15.60 17.07
C THR A 10 -58.64 14.31 16.67
N VAL A 11 -57.90 13.27 16.24
CA VAL A 11 -58.31 11.86 16.38
C VAL A 11 -57.12 10.98 16.81
N LEU A 12 -57.33 10.30 17.94
CA LEU A 12 -56.56 9.20 18.52
C LEU A 12 -56.78 7.86 17.76
N CYS A 13 -55.78 6.97 17.85
CA CYS A 13 -55.82 5.51 17.59
C CYS A 13 -55.98 5.07 16.11
N PHE A 14 -55.31 4.03 15.60
CA PHE A 14 -55.06 2.71 16.19
C PHE A 14 -53.72 2.09 15.71
N PHE A 15 -52.99 1.48 16.64
CA PHE A 15 -52.11 0.34 16.34
C PHE A 15 -52.97 -0.83 15.85
N CYS A 16 -52.68 -1.40 14.68
CA CYS A 16 -53.00 -2.79 14.35
C CYS A 16 -52.45 -3.17 12.95
N ASP A 17 -51.18 -3.54 12.87
CA ASP A 17 -50.76 -4.53 11.85
C ASP A 17 -50.76 -5.89 12.54
N ALA A 18 -51.94 -6.53 12.53
CA ALA A 18 -52.16 -7.84 13.13
C ALA A 18 -51.65 -8.94 12.19
N CYS A 19 -50.84 -9.85 12.71
CA CYS A 19 -50.36 -11.01 11.96
C CYS A 19 -51.51 -11.95 11.57
N LYS A 20 -51.35 -12.70 10.47
CA LYS A 20 -52.38 -13.62 9.97
C LYS A 20 -52.77 -14.64 11.04
N LYS A 21 -54.08 -14.87 11.19
CA LYS A 21 -54.61 -15.90 12.09
C LYS A 21 -54.29 -17.29 11.54
N VAL A 22 -53.81 -18.19 12.39
CA VAL A 22 -53.45 -19.56 12.02
C VAL A 22 -54.49 -20.52 12.60
N VAL A 23 -55.00 -21.43 11.76
CA VAL A 23 -56.01 -22.43 12.14
C VAL A 23 -55.40 -23.82 12.02
N LEU A 24 -55.28 -24.54 13.14
CA LEU A 24 -54.76 -25.90 13.16
C LEU A 24 -55.89 -26.88 13.52
N LYS A 25 -56.05 -27.93 12.70
CA LYS A 25 -57.02 -29.01 12.96
C LYS A 25 -56.33 -30.09 13.79
N VAL A 26 -56.85 -30.36 14.98
CA VAL A 26 -56.21 -31.26 15.96
C VAL A 26 -57.17 -32.35 16.41
N PRO A 27 -56.67 -33.56 16.75
CA PRO A 27 -57.50 -34.60 17.32
C PRO A 27 -58.09 -34.18 18.68
N SER A 28 -59.20 -34.82 19.10
CA SER A 28 -59.91 -34.48 20.34
C SER A 28 -59.09 -34.73 21.63
N HIS A 29 -57.95 -35.40 21.52
CA HIS A 29 -57.02 -35.68 22.60
C HIS A 29 -55.58 -35.47 22.09
N LEU A 30 -54.82 -34.61 22.76
CA LEU A 30 -53.40 -34.42 22.54
C LEU A 30 -52.65 -34.88 23.80
N GLN A 31 -51.66 -35.75 23.64
CA GLN A 31 -50.80 -36.16 24.74
C GLN A 31 -49.74 -35.08 25.01
N ALA A 32 -49.10 -35.10 26.18
CA ALA A 32 -47.96 -34.24 26.50
C ALA A 32 -46.82 -34.42 25.46
N ASP A 33 -46.05 -33.36 25.23
CA ASP A 33 -44.90 -33.32 24.30
C ASP A 33 -45.22 -33.68 22.84
N THR A 34 -46.48 -33.61 22.43
CA THR A 34 -46.89 -33.90 21.05
C THR A 34 -46.81 -32.63 20.18
N LEU A 35 -46.23 -32.75 18.99
CA LEU A 35 -46.21 -31.66 18.00
C LEU A 35 -47.64 -31.42 17.49
N VAL A 36 -48.13 -30.20 17.69
CA VAL A 36 -49.48 -29.76 17.29
C VAL A 36 -49.50 -29.22 15.87
N GLY A 37 -48.40 -28.58 15.47
CA GLY A 37 -48.21 -27.98 14.16
C GLY A 37 -47.03 -27.01 14.15
N ARG A 38 -46.74 -26.45 12.98
CA ARG A 38 -45.67 -25.45 12.80
C ARG A 38 -46.24 -24.16 12.26
N VAL A 39 -45.80 -23.04 12.82
CA VAL A 39 -46.23 -21.69 12.45
C VAL A 39 -45.03 -20.95 11.88
N ASN A 40 -45.21 -20.27 10.75
CA ASN A 40 -44.14 -19.46 10.17
C ASN A 40 -44.02 -18.14 10.95
N LEU A 41 -43.05 -18.07 11.87
CA LEU A 41 -42.82 -16.88 12.70
C LEU A 41 -42.21 -15.73 11.89
N GLU A 42 -41.33 -16.04 10.92
CA GLU A 42 -40.63 -15.05 10.08
C GLU A 42 -41.58 -14.25 9.18
N GLU A 43 -42.72 -14.85 8.77
CA GLU A 43 -43.75 -14.15 7.99
C GLU A 43 -44.40 -13.01 8.80
N CYS A 44 -44.46 -13.13 10.12
CA CYS A 44 -45.07 -12.15 11.02
C CYS A 44 -44.05 -11.19 11.65
N PHE A 45 -42.86 -11.70 12.00
CA PHE A 45 -41.83 -10.95 12.71
C PHE A 45 -40.44 -11.48 12.37
N LYS A 46 -39.61 -10.67 11.71
CA LYS A 46 -38.35 -11.12 11.08
C LYS A 46 -37.31 -11.68 12.06
N SER A 47 -37.29 -11.20 13.32
CA SER A 47 -36.49 -11.76 14.40
C SER A 47 -37.10 -11.38 15.75
N ALA A 48 -37.47 -12.38 16.58
CA ALA A 48 -37.94 -12.16 17.94
C ALA A 48 -36.90 -12.68 18.94
N ASP A 49 -36.57 -11.91 19.97
CA ASP A 49 -35.71 -12.37 21.07
C ASP A 49 -36.51 -13.15 22.12
N LEU A 50 -37.81 -12.87 22.20
CA LEU A 50 -38.72 -13.45 23.18
C LEU A 50 -39.99 -13.97 22.51
N ILE A 51 -40.23 -15.28 22.64
CA ILE A 51 -41.40 -15.99 22.09
C ILE A 51 -42.17 -16.60 23.26
N ILE A 52 -43.38 -16.10 23.53
CA ILE A 52 -44.20 -16.55 24.65
C ILE A 52 -45.58 -16.97 24.17
N SER A 53 -46.04 -18.14 24.61
CA SER A 53 -47.45 -18.54 24.48
C SER A 53 -48.30 -17.86 25.54
N SER A 54 -49.45 -17.33 25.16
CA SER A 54 -50.46 -16.89 26.13
C SER A 54 -51.12 -18.04 26.87
N ASP A 55 -51.01 -19.27 26.34
CA ASP A 55 -51.56 -20.48 26.96
C ASP A 55 -50.41 -21.40 27.40
N PRO A 56 -50.23 -21.63 28.72
CA PRO A 56 -49.11 -22.41 29.25
C PRO A 56 -49.18 -23.90 28.87
N ASP A 57 -50.31 -24.35 28.31
CA ASP A 57 -50.47 -25.71 27.82
C ASP A 57 -49.71 -25.95 26.49
N PHE A 58 -49.16 -24.89 25.88
CA PHE A 58 -48.41 -24.96 24.62
C PHE A 58 -47.05 -24.26 24.75
N ARG A 59 -45.99 -24.95 24.31
CA ARG A 59 -44.64 -24.38 24.15
C ARG A 59 -44.33 -24.17 22.68
N ILE A 60 -43.63 -23.10 22.36
CA ILE A 60 -43.23 -22.74 20.98
C ILE A 60 -41.70 -22.68 20.93
N LEU A 61 -41.12 -23.33 19.93
CA LEU A 61 -39.68 -23.30 19.66
C LEU A 61 -39.35 -22.18 18.66
N GLU A 62 -38.08 -21.79 18.59
CA GLU A 62 -37.58 -20.73 17.69
C GLU A 62 -37.86 -21.00 16.20
N ASP A 63 -37.96 -22.27 15.82
CA ASP A 63 -38.26 -22.71 14.46
C ASP A 63 -39.77 -22.63 14.09
N GLY A 64 -40.60 -22.17 15.04
CA GLY A 64 -42.05 -22.05 14.90
C GLY A 64 -42.86 -23.30 15.26
N SER A 65 -42.23 -24.36 15.76
CA SER A 65 -42.91 -25.61 16.14
C SER A 65 -43.66 -25.47 17.48
N VAL A 66 -44.94 -25.87 17.49
CA VAL A 66 -45.85 -25.77 18.66
C VAL A 66 -46.06 -27.15 19.28
N TYR A 67 -45.70 -27.32 20.55
CA TYR A 67 -45.85 -28.56 21.30
C TYR A 67 -46.79 -28.41 22.49
N THR A 68 -47.49 -29.48 22.86
CA THR A 68 -48.23 -29.54 24.13
C THR A 68 -47.30 -29.73 25.33
N THR A 69 -47.57 -29.08 26.45
CA THR A 69 -46.81 -29.25 27.70
C THR A 69 -47.44 -30.29 28.64
N LYS A 70 -48.71 -30.65 28.45
CA LYS A 70 -49.44 -31.66 29.21
C LYS A 70 -50.54 -32.32 28.36
N ASP A 71 -51.18 -33.36 28.90
CA ASP A 71 -52.32 -34.01 28.25
C ASP A 71 -53.55 -33.08 28.19
N ILE A 72 -54.07 -32.85 26.98
CA ILE A 72 -55.21 -31.96 26.73
C ILE A 72 -56.35 -32.75 26.09
N LYS A 73 -57.53 -32.73 26.73
CA LYS A 73 -58.79 -33.26 26.18
C LYS A 73 -59.69 -32.10 25.76
N PHE A 74 -60.01 -32.01 24.46
CA PHE A 74 -60.92 -30.99 23.94
C PHE A 74 -62.37 -31.43 24.14
N SER A 75 -63.13 -30.70 24.96
CA SER A 75 -64.48 -31.10 25.38
C SER A 75 -65.61 -30.69 24.43
N SER A 76 -65.34 -29.87 23.40
CA SER A 76 -66.19 -29.46 22.25
C SER A 76 -66.10 -27.96 21.92
N GLU A 77 -65.27 -27.20 22.64
CA GLU A 77 -65.04 -25.79 22.33
C GLU A 77 -63.69 -25.57 21.65
N LYS A 78 -63.73 -24.75 20.58
CA LYS A 78 -62.57 -24.19 19.89
C LYS A 78 -61.64 -23.55 20.94
N ARG A 79 -60.37 -23.98 21.00
CA ARG A 79 -59.37 -23.39 21.89
C ARG A 79 -58.57 -22.35 21.11
N ILE A 80 -58.45 -21.14 21.64
CA ILE A 80 -57.76 -20.02 21.00
C ILE A 80 -56.69 -19.51 21.97
N PHE A 81 -55.47 -19.34 21.48
CA PHE A 81 -54.37 -18.72 22.21
C PHE A 81 -53.52 -17.88 21.27
N SER A 82 -52.70 -16.97 21.80
CA SER A 82 -51.81 -16.12 21.01
C SER A 82 -50.35 -16.38 21.33
N ILE A 83 -49.50 -16.33 20.30
CA ILE A 83 -48.04 -16.26 20.46
C ILE A 83 -47.65 -14.79 20.44
N LEU A 84 -47.03 -14.33 21.52
CA LEU A 84 -46.41 -13.02 21.63
C LEU A 84 -44.95 -13.13 21.17
N LEU A 85 -44.59 -12.28 20.21
CA LEU A 85 -43.24 -12.09 19.70
C LEU A 85 -42.79 -10.69 20.11
N SER A 86 -41.64 -10.59 20.78
CA SER A 86 -41.07 -9.30 21.20
C SER A 86 -39.59 -9.22 20.82
N ASP A 87 -39.20 -8.08 20.25
CA ASP A 87 -37.80 -7.67 20.08
C ASP A 87 -37.47 -6.65 21.18
N SER A 88 -36.56 -7.04 22.06
CA SER A 88 -36.18 -6.25 23.24
C SER A 88 -35.40 -4.98 22.87
N GLN A 89 -34.72 -4.98 21.72
CA GLN A 89 -33.91 -3.87 21.24
C GLN A 89 -34.74 -2.84 20.48
N LYS A 90 -35.79 -3.27 19.77
CA LYS A 90 -36.66 -2.40 18.96
C LYS A 90 -37.95 -1.95 19.65
N LEU A 91 -38.25 -2.46 20.86
CA LEU A 91 -39.50 -2.20 21.60
C LEU A 91 -40.75 -2.50 20.76
N GLU A 92 -40.67 -3.52 19.90
CA GLU A 92 -41.75 -3.90 19.00
C GLU A 92 -42.33 -5.25 19.42
N GLU A 93 -43.65 -5.31 19.57
CA GLU A 93 -44.39 -6.51 19.96
C GLU A 93 -45.44 -6.85 18.91
N LYS A 94 -45.52 -8.13 18.54
CA LYS A 94 -46.53 -8.67 17.62
C LYS A 94 -47.18 -9.91 18.21
N ASN A 95 -48.46 -10.07 17.94
CA ASN A 95 -49.25 -11.22 18.37
C ASN A 95 -49.76 -12.03 17.19
N ILE A 96 -49.58 -13.34 17.23
CA ILE A 96 -50.16 -14.30 16.28
C ILE A 96 -51.28 -15.07 17.00
N GLU A 97 -52.51 -14.97 16.51
CA GLU A 97 -53.65 -15.72 17.05
C GLU A 97 -53.73 -17.12 16.43
N ILE A 98 -53.70 -18.16 17.28
CA ILE A 98 -53.83 -19.56 16.89
C ILE A 98 -55.18 -20.09 17.37
N SER A 99 -55.91 -20.71 16.45
CA SER A 99 -57.16 -21.40 16.76
C SER A 99 -57.07 -22.90 16.48
N LEU A 100 -57.29 -23.69 17.53
CA LEU A 100 -57.33 -25.15 17.48
C LEU A 100 -58.78 -25.61 17.30
N LEU A 101 -59.04 -26.30 16.19
CA LEU A 101 -60.35 -26.87 15.88
C LEU A 101 -60.31 -28.38 16.06
N ALA A 102 -61.05 -28.89 17.05
CA ALA A 102 -61.33 -30.32 17.19
C ALA A 102 -62.54 -30.70 16.33
N PRO A 103 -62.54 -31.88 15.66
CA PRO A 103 -63.68 -32.32 14.86
C PRO A 103 -64.91 -32.60 15.74
N GLU A 104 -66.08 -32.05 15.35
CA GLU A 104 -67.35 -32.31 16.02
C GLU A 104 -67.70 -33.81 16.01
N LYS A 105 -67.79 -34.42 17.18
CA LYS A 105 -68.48 -35.71 17.34
C LYS A 105 -69.98 -35.47 17.27
N LYS A 106 -70.61 -35.73 16.11
CA LYS A 106 -72.06 -36.00 16.05
C LYS A 106 -72.33 -37.31 16.81
N MET A 107 -72.65 -37.22 18.10
CA MET A 107 -73.22 -38.33 18.85
C MET A 107 -74.75 -38.36 18.69
N PRO A 108 -75.35 -39.52 18.37
CA PRO A 108 -76.78 -39.64 18.20
C PRO A 108 -77.50 -39.62 19.55
N VAL A 109 -78.57 -38.84 19.61
CA VAL A 109 -79.52 -38.77 20.73
C VAL A 109 -80.16 -40.14 20.94
N LYS A 110 -79.90 -40.79 22.08
CA LYS A 110 -80.70 -41.92 22.55
C LYS A 110 -82.05 -41.39 23.04
N ARG A 111 -83.12 -41.66 22.29
CA ARG A 111 -84.50 -41.60 22.81
C ARG A 111 -85.05 -43.01 22.98
N HIS A 112 -85.81 -43.13 24.07
CA HIS A 112 -86.40 -44.34 24.63
C HIS A 112 -87.14 -45.25 23.65
N SER A 113 -87.05 -46.54 23.94
CA SER A 113 -87.87 -47.61 23.38
C SER A 113 -89.36 -47.39 23.62
N LYS A 114 -90.15 -47.42 22.54
CA LYS A 114 -91.49 -48.05 22.52
C LYS A 114 -91.86 -48.40 21.08
N ASP A 115 -92.38 -49.63 20.94
CA ASP A 115 -92.71 -50.35 19.71
C ASP A 115 -93.26 -49.53 18.54
N LYS A 116 -92.67 -49.78 17.36
CA LYS A 116 -93.35 -49.90 16.06
C LYS A 116 -92.34 -50.37 14.99
N GLY A 117 -92.52 -51.61 14.53
CA GLY A 117 -91.97 -52.22 13.31
C GLY A 117 -90.59 -51.77 12.81
N LEU A 118 -89.55 -52.54 13.12
CA LEU A 118 -88.23 -52.46 12.47
C LEU A 118 -88.35 -52.69 10.96
N LYS A 119 -88.18 -51.64 10.13
CA LYS A 119 -87.63 -51.82 8.77
C LYS A 119 -86.10 -51.71 8.87
N ARG A 120 -85.43 -52.83 8.62
CA ARG A 120 -83.96 -52.94 8.58
C ARG A 120 -83.42 -52.15 7.37
N THR A 121 -82.66 -51.08 7.58
CA THR A 121 -81.82 -50.50 6.52
C THR A 121 -80.57 -51.38 6.35
N LYS A 122 -80.30 -51.86 5.12
CA LYS A 122 -79.08 -52.63 4.79
C LYS A 122 -77.85 -51.83 5.24
N ARG A 123 -76.96 -52.46 6.03
CA ARG A 123 -75.61 -51.92 6.29
C ARG A 123 -74.85 -51.97 4.96
N ARG A 124 -74.27 -50.86 4.52
CA ARG A 124 -73.42 -50.82 3.34
C ARG A 124 -72.11 -51.53 3.72
N TRP A 125 -71.82 -52.67 3.10
CA TRP A 125 -70.51 -53.32 3.21
C TRP A 125 -69.46 -52.39 2.60
N ALA A 126 -68.24 -52.38 3.15
CA ALA A 126 -67.13 -51.79 2.42
C ALA A 126 -67.02 -52.53 1.06
N PRO A 127 -66.85 -51.82 -0.06
CA PRO A 127 -66.63 -52.48 -1.35
C PRO A 127 -65.47 -53.48 -1.21
N ILE A 128 -65.62 -54.67 -1.78
CA ILE A 128 -64.53 -55.66 -1.81
C ILE A 128 -63.42 -55.05 -2.67
N PRO A 129 -62.17 -54.99 -2.18
CA PRO A 129 -61.05 -54.49 -2.99
C PRO A 129 -60.87 -55.41 -4.21
N CYS A 130 -60.92 -54.83 -5.41
CA CYS A 130 -60.54 -55.50 -6.65
C CYS A 130 -59.16 -54.97 -7.04
N SER A 131 -58.24 -55.87 -7.35
CA SER A 131 -56.90 -55.52 -7.78
C SER A 131 -56.52 -56.26 -9.07
N ILE A 132 -55.76 -55.60 -9.93
CA ILE A 132 -55.27 -56.15 -11.20
C ILE A 132 -53.76 -55.93 -11.27
N MET A 133 -53.00 -56.96 -11.61
CA MET A 133 -51.56 -56.83 -11.83
C MET A 133 -51.31 -56.08 -13.13
N GLU A 134 -50.40 -55.10 -13.11
CA GLU A 134 -49.98 -54.41 -14.31
C GLU A 134 -49.23 -55.32 -15.28
N ASN A 135 -49.03 -54.85 -16.51
CA ASN A 135 -48.24 -55.51 -17.56
C ASN A 135 -48.58 -57.02 -17.80
N SER A 136 -49.77 -57.44 -17.38
CA SER A 136 -50.28 -58.80 -17.57
C SER A 136 -50.26 -59.18 -19.06
N LEU A 137 -49.69 -60.34 -19.36
CA LEU A 137 -49.59 -60.87 -20.73
C LEU A 137 -50.91 -61.52 -21.21
N GLY A 138 -51.95 -61.55 -20.37
CA GLY A 138 -53.24 -62.15 -20.67
C GLY A 138 -53.34 -63.64 -20.31
N PRO A 139 -54.32 -64.39 -20.87
CA PRO A 139 -55.14 -64.04 -22.03
C PRO A 139 -56.22 -62.98 -21.73
N PHE A 140 -56.38 -62.02 -22.64
CA PHE A 140 -57.47 -61.03 -22.61
C PHE A 140 -58.68 -61.52 -23.42
N PRO A 141 -59.92 -61.17 -23.02
CA PRO A 141 -60.28 -60.36 -21.86
C PRO A 141 -60.16 -61.12 -20.53
N GLN A 142 -59.49 -60.50 -19.55
CA GLN A 142 -59.22 -61.10 -18.25
C GLN A 142 -60.35 -60.76 -17.27
N GLN A 143 -60.98 -61.76 -16.66
CA GLN A 143 -62.01 -61.53 -15.64
C GLN A 143 -61.39 -61.00 -14.35
N ILE A 144 -61.89 -59.88 -13.82
CA ILE A 144 -61.30 -59.18 -12.65
C ILE A 144 -62.20 -59.18 -11.42
N GLN A 145 -63.52 -59.10 -11.59
CA GLN A 145 -64.47 -59.05 -10.49
C GLN A 145 -65.85 -59.48 -11.00
N GLN A 146 -66.68 -60.04 -10.12
CA GLN A 146 -68.09 -60.25 -10.39
C GLN A 146 -68.94 -59.42 -9.42
N ILE A 147 -69.96 -58.76 -9.95
CA ILE A 147 -70.99 -58.09 -9.16
C ILE A 147 -72.34 -58.73 -9.41
N GLN A 148 -73.16 -58.85 -8.37
CA GLN A 148 -74.50 -59.39 -8.47
C GLN A 148 -75.48 -58.60 -7.60
N SER A 149 -76.68 -58.42 -8.13
CA SER A 149 -77.82 -57.86 -7.41
C SER A 149 -78.64 -58.98 -6.77
N ASP A 150 -79.01 -58.85 -5.49
CA ASP A 150 -79.92 -59.81 -4.85
C ASP A 150 -81.35 -59.71 -5.39
N SER A 151 -81.69 -58.61 -6.07
CA SER A 151 -82.95 -58.44 -6.80
C SER A 151 -83.04 -59.34 -8.05
N ALA A 152 -81.93 -59.96 -8.48
CA ALA A 152 -81.90 -60.88 -9.63
C ALA A 152 -82.73 -62.16 -9.40
N GLN A 153 -83.12 -62.44 -8.15
CA GLN A 153 -84.04 -63.53 -7.82
C GLN A 153 -85.49 -63.23 -8.23
N ASN A 154 -85.85 -61.95 -8.29
CA ASN A 154 -87.23 -61.50 -8.53
C ASN A 154 -87.42 -60.89 -9.92
N TYR A 155 -86.35 -60.39 -10.54
CA TYR A 155 -86.38 -59.70 -11.82
C TYR A 155 -85.23 -60.16 -12.72
N THR A 156 -85.43 -60.12 -14.03
CA THR A 156 -84.33 -60.19 -14.99
C THR A 156 -83.55 -58.86 -14.92
N ILE A 157 -82.26 -58.94 -14.60
CA ILE A 157 -81.40 -57.76 -14.41
C ILE A 157 -80.32 -57.75 -15.49
N TYR A 158 -80.09 -56.57 -16.06
CA TYR A 158 -78.97 -56.22 -16.92
C TYR A 158 -77.98 -55.35 -16.17
N TYR A 159 -76.72 -55.77 -16.19
CA TYR A 159 -75.62 -55.03 -15.58
C TYR A 159 -74.95 -54.09 -16.58
N SER A 160 -74.58 -52.90 -16.12
CA SER A 160 -73.78 -51.94 -16.90
C SER A 160 -72.76 -51.23 -16.00
N ILE A 161 -71.67 -50.76 -16.58
CA ILE A 161 -70.63 -49.99 -15.88
C ILE A 161 -70.36 -48.66 -16.60
N SER A 162 -69.96 -47.64 -15.85
CA SER A 162 -69.54 -46.32 -16.38
C SER A 162 -68.46 -45.73 -15.48
N GLY A 163 -67.50 -45.01 -16.06
CA GLY A 163 -66.36 -44.40 -15.39
C GLY A 163 -65.12 -44.29 -16.28
N PRO A 164 -64.03 -43.67 -15.77
CA PRO A 164 -62.69 -43.75 -16.37
C PRO A 164 -62.30 -45.21 -16.58
N GLY A 165 -61.86 -45.58 -17.78
CA GLY A 165 -61.62 -46.97 -18.13
C GLY A 165 -62.76 -47.62 -18.93
N VAL A 166 -63.94 -47.00 -19.03
CA VAL A 166 -65.11 -47.56 -19.74
C VAL A 166 -65.58 -46.58 -20.82
N ASP A 167 -66.40 -45.61 -20.42
CA ASP A 167 -67.02 -44.57 -21.25
C ASP A 167 -66.26 -43.23 -21.18
N LYS A 168 -65.16 -43.19 -20.42
CA LYS A 168 -64.20 -42.08 -20.33
C LYS A 168 -62.77 -42.61 -20.51
N GLU A 169 -61.85 -41.74 -20.89
CA GLU A 169 -60.43 -42.09 -21.07
C GLU A 169 -59.83 -42.73 -19.81
N PRO A 170 -59.05 -43.83 -19.96
CA PRO A 170 -58.81 -44.59 -21.18
C PRO A 170 -60.05 -45.43 -21.60
N PHE A 171 -60.58 -45.21 -22.81
CA PHE A 171 -61.83 -45.86 -23.24
C PHE A 171 -61.71 -47.38 -23.38
N ASN A 172 -62.80 -48.09 -23.08
CA ASN A 172 -62.96 -49.54 -23.29
C ASN A 172 -61.87 -50.42 -22.64
N LEU A 173 -61.25 -49.97 -21.54
CA LEU A 173 -60.32 -50.79 -20.74
C LEU A 173 -61.08 -51.86 -19.94
N PHE A 174 -62.26 -51.53 -19.39
CA PHE A 174 -63.13 -52.46 -18.69
C PHE A 174 -64.48 -52.58 -19.40
N TYR A 175 -65.04 -53.79 -19.40
CA TYR A 175 -66.44 -54.02 -19.76
C TYR A 175 -67.08 -55.02 -18.78
N ILE A 176 -68.40 -55.04 -18.73
CA ILE A 176 -69.17 -55.98 -17.91
C ILE A 176 -70.04 -56.85 -18.80
N ASP A 177 -70.11 -58.15 -18.53
CA ASP A 177 -71.11 -59.02 -19.13
C ASP A 177 -72.50 -58.66 -18.59
N ILE A 178 -73.41 -58.36 -19.52
CA ILE A 178 -74.73 -57.83 -19.20
C ILE A 178 -75.59 -58.80 -18.38
N ASN A 179 -75.36 -60.12 -18.49
CA ASN A 179 -76.18 -61.14 -17.85
C ASN A 179 -75.53 -61.71 -16.58
N SER A 180 -74.22 -61.94 -16.59
CA SER A 180 -73.50 -62.57 -15.47
C SER A 180 -72.98 -61.57 -14.44
N GLY A 181 -72.81 -60.30 -14.83
CA GLY A 181 -72.20 -59.28 -13.98
C GLY A 181 -70.68 -59.44 -13.82
N ASP A 182 -70.05 -60.25 -14.67
CA ASP A 182 -68.60 -60.42 -14.71
C ASP A 182 -67.94 -59.21 -15.38
N ILE A 183 -67.03 -58.56 -14.68
CA ILE A 183 -66.23 -57.44 -15.16
C ILE A 183 -64.92 -58.00 -15.71
N PHE A 184 -64.56 -57.55 -16.90
CA PHE A 184 -63.35 -57.95 -17.61
C PHE A 184 -62.47 -56.75 -17.93
N CYS A 185 -61.16 -56.96 -17.87
CA CYS A 185 -60.14 -56.06 -18.41
C CYS A 185 -59.77 -56.50 -19.84
N THR A 186 -59.75 -55.57 -20.79
CA THR A 186 -59.58 -55.87 -22.23
C THR A 186 -58.13 -55.87 -22.70
N ARG A 187 -57.22 -55.23 -21.96
CA ARG A 187 -55.81 -55.05 -22.31
C ARG A 187 -54.95 -54.87 -21.06
N ALA A 188 -53.64 -54.99 -21.22
CA ALA A 188 -52.70 -54.68 -20.16
C ALA A 188 -52.82 -53.21 -19.72
N VAL A 189 -52.53 -52.97 -18.44
CA VAL A 189 -52.51 -51.68 -17.79
C VAL A 189 -51.11 -51.45 -17.25
N ASP A 190 -50.69 -50.19 -17.20
CA ASP A 190 -49.39 -49.72 -16.70
C ASP A 190 -49.69 -48.84 -15.49
N ARG A 191 -49.14 -49.19 -14.32
CA ARG A 191 -49.44 -48.55 -13.05
C ARG A 191 -48.82 -47.15 -12.97
N GLU A 192 -47.63 -46.97 -13.56
CA GLU A 192 -46.94 -45.68 -13.67
C GLU A 192 -47.79 -44.64 -14.40
N THR A 193 -48.62 -45.10 -15.34
CA THR A 193 -49.61 -44.25 -16.02
C THR A 193 -50.93 -44.14 -15.25
N TYR A 194 -51.46 -45.24 -14.71
CA TYR A 194 -52.74 -45.27 -13.98
C TYR A 194 -52.69 -46.18 -12.74
N ASP A 195 -52.70 -45.59 -11.55
CA ASP A 195 -52.62 -46.32 -10.27
C ASP A 195 -53.94 -47.01 -9.86
N SER A 196 -55.08 -46.48 -10.30
CA SER A 196 -56.39 -46.91 -9.87
C SER A 196 -57.51 -46.41 -10.80
N PHE A 197 -58.60 -47.16 -10.86
CA PHE A 197 -59.81 -46.79 -11.59
C PHE A 197 -61.02 -46.84 -10.67
N GLN A 198 -61.83 -45.78 -10.72
CA GLN A 198 -63.10 -45.72 -10.02
C GLN A 198 -64.26 -45.82 -11.02
N ILE A 199 -64.84 -47.01 -11.13
CA ILE A 199 -65.99 -47.28 -11.99
C ILE A 199 -67.27 -47.42 -11.17
N ILE A 200 -68.43 -47.21 -11.78
CA ILE A 200 -69.74 -47.33 -11.14
C ILE A 200 -70.51 -48.44 -11.83
N GLY A 201 -70.92 -49.46 -11.07
CA GLY A 201 -71.80 -50.53 -11.52
C GLY A 201 -73.27 -50.19 -11.32
N TYR A 202 -74.08 -50.54 -12.30
CA TYR A 202 -75.53 -50.34 -12.31
C TYR A 202 -76.23 -51.67 -12.55
N ALA A 203 -77.39 -51.84 -11.91
CA ALA A 203 -78.30 -52.97 -12.09
C ALA A 203 -79.67 -52.42 -12.54
N THR A 204 -80.06 -52.74 -13.77
CA THR A 204 -81.27 -52.22 -14.40
C THR A 204 -82.08 -53.36 -15.01
N THR A 205 -83.40 -53.29 -14.97
CA THR A 205 -84.27 -54.24 -15.68
C THR A 205 -84.41 -53.89 -17.17
N PRO A 206 -84.92 -54.79 -18.03
CA PRO A 206 -85.12 -54.52 -19.46
C PRO A 206 -86.00 -53.31 -19.78
N ASP A 207 -86.93 -52.96 -18.89
CA ASP A 207 -87.80 -51.79 -18.96
C ASP A 207 -87.15 -50.48 -18.44
N GLY A 208 -85.87 -50.53 -18.05
CA GLY A 208 -85.07 -49.38 -17.64
C GLY A 208 -85.20 -48.98 -16.16
N TYR A 209 -85.87 -49.80 -15.34
CA TYR A 209 -86.00 -49.55 -13.91
C TYR A 209 -84.73 -49.96 -13.16
N SER A 210 -84.12 -49.04 -12.40
CA SER A 210 -82.96 -49.33 -11.54
C SER A 210 -83.41 -50.02 -10.26
N THR A 211 -83.06 -51.29 -10.10
CA THR A 211 -83.46 -52.10 -8.92
C THR A 211 -82.64 -51.75 -7.68
N ASP A 212 -81.35 -51.45 -7.87
CA ASP A 212 -80.40 -51.12 -6.83
C ASP A 212 -79.77 -49.74 -7.02
N LEU A 213 -79.20 -49.21 -5.93
CA LEU A 213 -78.39 -48.00 -5.99
C LEU A 213 -77.07 -48.29 -6.74
N PRO A 214 -76.54 -47.31 -7.50
CA PRO A 214 -75.25 -47.46 -8.16
C PRO A 214 -74.13 -47.85 -7.18
N LEU A 215 -73.30 -48.82 -7.57
CA LEU A 215 -72.23 -49.38 -6.74
C LEU A 215 -70.88 -48.81 -7.21
N PRO A 216 -70.21 -47.94 -6.43
CA PRO A 216 -68.85 -47.52 -6.73
C PRO A 216 -67.89 -48.69 -6.49
N LEU A 217 -67.12 -49.03 -7.52
CA LEU A 217 -66.08 -50.05 -7.53
C LEU A 217 -64.73 -49.36 -7.72
N MET A 218 -63.78 -49.70 -6.87
CA MET A 218 -62.40 -49.23 -6.97
C MET A 218 -61.56 -50.43 -7.42
N ILE A 219 -60.95 -50.29 -8.60
CA ILE A 219 -60.00 -51.24 -9.16
C ILE A 219 -58.61 -50.66 -8.88
N LYS A 220 -57.84 -51.29 -8.00
CA LYS A 220 -56.44 -50.93 -7.75
C LYS A 220 -55.55 -51.63 -8.78
N VAL A 221 -54.61 -50.91 -9.37
CA VAL A 221 -53.54 -51.56 -10.15
C VAL A 221 -52.42 -51.95 -9.18
N GLU A 222 -52.04 -53.22 -9.17
CA GLU A 222 -50.89 -53.72 -8.41
C GLU A 222 -49.63 -53.52 -9.24
N ASP A 223 -48.59 -53.14 -8.52
CA ASP A 223 -47.25 -52.83 -9.03
C ASP A 223 -46.42 -54.10 -9.25
N ASP A 224 -45.64 -54.13 -10.32
CA ASP A 224 -44.54 -55.08 -10.55
C ASP A 224 -43.21 -54.31 -10.62
N ASN A 225 -42.08 -55.00 -10.44
CA ASN A 225 -40.76 -54.35 -10.46
C ASN A 225 -40.26 -54.18 -11.91
N ASP A 226 -40.90 -53.32 -12.69
CA ASP A 226 -40.64 -53.14 -14.12
C ASP A 226 -39.85 -51.86 -14.46
N ASN A 227 -39.71 -50.92 -13.53
CA ASN A 227 -38.81 -49.78 -13.67
C ASN A 227 -37.49 -50.03 -12.93
N ALA A 228 -36.37 -49.81 -13.62
CA ALA A 228 -35.06 -49.80 -12.97
C ALA A 228 -34.81 -48.43 -12.33
N PRO A 229 -34.10 -48.36 -11.19
CA PRO A 229 -33.71 -47.09 -10.59
C PRO A 229 -32.76 -46.33 -11.52
N VAL A 230 -32.91 -45.01 -11.63
CA VAL A 230 -32.11 -44.16 -12.52
C VAL A 230 -31.41 -43.05 -11.72
N PHE A 231 -30.12 -42.84 -11.95
CA PHE A 231 -29.38 -41.74 -11.32
C PHE A 231 -29.79 -40.34 -11.82
N GLU A 232 -29.93 -39.39 -10.89
CA GLU A 232 -30.19 -37.99 -11.19
C GLU A 232 -28.87 -37.27 -11.57
N ASN A 233 -28.52 -37.27 -12.86
CA ASN A 233 -27.36 -36.60 -13.49
C ASN A 233 -25.96 -37.16 -13.14
N MET A 234 -24.96 -36.83 -13.98
CA MET A 234 -23.54 -37.03 -13.66
C MET A 234 -23.12 -36.04 -12.58
N VAL A 235 -22.69 -36.55 -11.42
CA VAL A 235 -22.32 -35.72 -10.28
C VAL A 235 -20.80 -35.67 -10.15
N THR A 236 -20.25 -34.46 -10.18
CA THR A 236 -18.85 -34.20 -9.81
C THR A 236 -18.82 -33.61 -8.40
N PHE A 237 -17.89 -34.07 -7.57
CA PHE A 237 -17.69 -33.55 -6.22
C PHE A 237 -16.28 -32.98 -6.07
N THR A 238 -16.12 -32.06 -5.13
CA THR A 238 -14.84 -31.49 -4.75
C THR A 238 -14.65 -31.70 -3.25
N VAL A 239 -13.45 -32.12 -2.84
CA VAL A 239 -13.11 -32.30 -1.43
C VAL A 239 -11.70 -31.83 -1.17
N ILE A 240 -11.49 -31.16 -0.04
CA ILE A 240 -10.19 -30.67 0.37
C ILE A 240 -9.31 -31.86 0.75
N GLU A 241 -8.03 -31.84 0.38
CA GLU A 241 -7.08 -32.87 0.81
C GLU A 241 -6.83 -32.87 2.32
N ASN A 242 -6.19 -33.92 2.82
CA ASN A 242 -5.85 -34.09 4.24
C ASN A 242 -7.04 -33.97 5.22
N CYS A 243 -8.27 -33.96 4.70
CA CYS A 243 -9.46 -33.82 5.49
C CYS A 243 -9.69 -35.09 6.34
N ARG A 244 -10.47 -34.91 7.42
CA ARG A 244 -10.64 -35.97 8.42
C ARG A 244 -11.40 -37.16 7.85
N VAL A 245 -11.01 -38.35 8.26
CA VAL A 245 -11.80 -39.57 8.01
C VAL A 245 -13.22 -39.39 8.57
N GLY A 246 -14.22 -39.77 7.78
CA GLY A 246 -15.64 -39.57 8.04
C GLY A 246 -16.23 -38.29 7.42
N THR A 247 -15.42 -37.43 6.82
CA THR A 247 -15.92 -36.23 6.11
C THR A 247 -16.82 -36.66 4.95
N ALA A 248 -18.00 -36.05 4.85
CA ALA A 248 -18.94 -36.27 3.76
C ALA A 248 -18.48 -35.51 2.50
N VAL A 249 -18.36 -36.23 1.38
CA VAL A 249 -17.95 -35.68 0.08
C VAL A 249 -19.16 -35.15 -0.67
N GLY A 250 -20.27 -35.90 -0.62
CA GLY A 250 -21.47 -35.60 -1.37
C GLY A 250 -22.49 -36.73 -1.27
N LYS A 251 -23.67 -36.54 -1.88
CA LYS A 251 -24.75 -37.52 -1.91
C LYS A 251 -25.16 -37.79 -3.35
N VAL A 252 -25.15 -39.06 -3.75
CA VAL A 252 -25.78 -39.49 -5.01
C VAL A 252 -27.26 -39.78 -4.78
N VAL A 253 -28.07 -39.46 -5.78
CA VAL A 253 -29.52 -39.66 -5.74
C VAL A 253 -29.94 -40.41 -6.99
N ALA A 254 -30.79 -41.40 -6.79
CA ALA A 254 -31.46 -42.13 -7.86
C ALA A 254 -32.96 -42.19 -7.55
N THR A 255 -33.76 -42.26 -8.60
CA THR A 255 -35.22 -42.34 -8.54
C THR A 255 -35.71 -43.59 -9.22
N ASP A 256 -36.71 -44.21 -8.61
CA ASP A 256 -37.43 -45.37 -9.14
C ASP A 256 -38.91 -44.98 -9.27
N ARG A 257 -39.56 -45.46 -10.34
CA ARG A 257 -40.93 -45.08 -10.69
C ARG A 257 -41.98 -46.05 -10.19
N ASP A 258 -41.58 -47.25 -9.76
CA ASP A 258 -42.44 -48.27 -9.16
C ASP A 258 -43.15 -47.74 -7.88
N GLU A 259 -44.03 -48.54 -7.26
CA GLU A 259 -44.84 -48.12 -6.11
C GLU A 259 -43.92 -47.73 -4.93
N PRO A 260 -44.03 -46.49 -4.40
CA PRO A 260 -43.19 -46.01 -3.31
C PRO A 260 -43.44 -46.79 -2.01
N ASP A 261 -42.44 -46.78 -1.13
CA ASP A 261 -42.48 -47.47 0.17
C ASP A 261 -42.61 -49.01 0.11
N THR A 262 -42.45 -49.61 -1.07
CA THR A 262 -42.40 -51.06 -1.27
C THR A 262 -40.96 -51.58 -1.30
N LEU A 263 -40.76 -52.87 -1.62
CA LEU A 263 -39.44 -53.39 -1.92
C LEU A 263 -38.96 -52.94 -3.31
N HIS A 264 -39.86 -52.72 -4.26
CA HIS A 264 -39.55 -52.34 -5.64
C HIS A 264 -38.84 -50.97 -5.66
N THR A 265 -39.22 -50.06 -4.78
CA THR A 265 -38.55 -48.75 -4.66
C THR A 265 -37.50 -48.67 -3.55
N ARG A 266 -37.13 -49.80 -2.91
CA ARG A 266 -36.14 -49.80 -1.82
C ARG A 266 -34.72 -49.88 -2.36
N LEU A 267 -34.13 -48.71 -2.61
CA LEU A 267 -32.83 -48.57 -3.25
C LEU A 267 -31.65 -48.84 -2.31
N LYS A 268 -30.59 -49.46 -2.85
CA LYS A 268 -29.29 -49.64 -2.22
C LYS A 268 -28.16 -49.16 -3.12
N TYR A 269 -27.29 -48.33 -2.57
CA TYR A 269 -26.14 -47.74 -3.26
C TYR A 269 -24.85 -48.50 -2.93
N THR A 270 -24.02 -48.76 -3.94
CA THR A 270 -22.69 -49.38 -3.76
C THR A 270 -21.63 -48.73 -4.65
N ILE A 271 -20.38 -48.76 -4.21
CA ILE A 271 -19.21 -48.41 -5.04
C ILE A 271 -18.68 -49.71 -5.64
N LEU A 272 -18.85 -49.91 -6.96
CA LEU A 272 -18.35 -51.09 -7.66
C LEU A 272 -16.84 -51.02 -7.87
N LYS A 273 -16.33 -49.85 -8.24
CA LYS A 273 -14.90 -49.65 -8.54
C LYS A 273 -14.47 -48.24 -8.22
N GLN A 274 -13.26 -48.10 -7.69
CA GLN A 274 -12.54 -46.83 -7.55
C GLN A 274 -11.36 -46.85 -8.52
N ASN A 275 -11.09 -45.72 -9.18
CA ASN A 275 -9.87 -45.50 -9.95
C ASN A 275 -9.17 -44.24 -9.41
N PRO A 276 -7.93 -44.32 -8.91
CA PRO A 276 -7.09 -45.53 -8.70
C PRO A 276 -7.69 -46.57 -7.74
N GLU A 277 -7.37 -47.85 -7.94
CA GLU A 277 -7.97 -48.97 -7.16
C GLU A 277 -7.47 -49.03 -5.70
N HIS A 278 -6.21 -48.64 -5.47
CA HIS A 278 -5.60 -48.59 -4.15
C HIS A 278 -4.86 -47.27 -3.94
N PRO A 279 -4.88 -46.72 -2.70
CA PRO A 279 -5.69 -47.14 -1.56
C PRO A 279 -7.19 -46.83 -1.76
N LYS A 280 -8.08 -47.58 -1.09
CA LYS A 280 -9.52 -47.24 -1.08
C LYS A 280 -9.73 -46.01 -0.19
N ILE A 281 -10.23 -44.93 -0.77
CA ILE A 281 -10.35 -43.61 -0.12
C ILE A 281 -11.80 -43.32 0.26
N PHE A 282 -12.77 -43.88 -0.48
CA PHE A 282 -14.18 -43.57 -0.33
C PHE A 282 -15.02 -44.77 0.10
N SER A 283 -16.10 -44.49 0.83
CA SER A 283 -17.17 -45.42 1.16
C SER A 283 -18.52 -44.74 0.97
N VAL A 284 -19.54 -45.49 0.53
CA VAL A 284 -20.91 -44.98 0.37
C VAL A 284 -21.82 -45.61 1.42
N HIS A 285 -22.69 -44.79 2.01
CA HIS A 285 -23.73 -45.29 2.88
C HIS A 285 -24.86 -45.94 2.05
N PRO A 286 -25.20 -47.22 2.28
CA PRO A 286 -26.03 -48.00 1.36
C PRO A 286 -27.47 -47.51 1.23
N ASP A 287 -28.06 -46.91 2.29
CA ASP A 287 -29.44 -46.42 2.26
C ASP A 287 -29.59 -44.96 1.83
N THR A 288 -28.52 -44.16 1.95
CA THR A 288 -28.63 -42.70 1.80
C THR A 288 -27.85 -42.18 0.60
N GLY A 289 -26.97 -42.99 -0.01
CA GLY A 289 -26.13 -42.56 -1.12
C GLY A 289 -25.05 -41.54 -0.73
N VAL A 290 -24.82 -41.30 0.58
CA VAL A 290 -23.80 -40.36 1.05
C VAL A 290 -22.42 -40.99 0.94
N ILE A 291 -21.54 -40.35 0.18
CA ILE A 291 -20.14 -40.73 0.01
C ILE A 291 -19.32 -40.07 1.12
N THR A 292 -18.49 -40.85 1.78
CA THR A 292 -17.65 -40.45 2.92
C THR A 292 -16.21 -40.90 2.71
N ILE A 293 -15.29 -40.20 3.35
CA ILE A 293 -13.86 -40.49 3.29
C ILE A 293 -13.50 -41.53 4.36
N ILE A 294 -12.78 -42.58 3.97
CA ILE A 294 -12.26 -43.63 4.86
C ILE A 294 -10.74 -43.57 5.05
N SER A 295 -10.02 -42.87 4.17
CA SER A 295 -8.59 -42.59 4.26
C SER A 295 -8.33 -41.16 3.78
N PRO A 296 -7.49 -40.35 4.44
CA PRO A 296 -7.21 -38.98 3.99
C PRO A 296 -6.72 -38.96 2.53
N PRO A 297 -7.36 -38.19 1.64
CA PRO A 297 -6.85 -37.97 0.28
C PRO A 297 -5.65 -37.03 0.32
N ASP A 298 -4.72 -37.22 -0.61
CA ASP A 298 -3.50 -36.44 -0.82
C ASP A 298 -3.46 -36.09 -2.31
N ARG A 299 -3.47 -34.79 -2.62
CA ARG A 299 -3.60 -34.28 -3.99
C ARG A 299 -2.30 -34.47 -4.77
N GLU A 300 -1.14 -34.34 -4.12
CA GLU A 300 0.18 -34.59 -4.70
C GLU A 300 0.32 -36.05 -5.15
N ALA A 301 -0.31 -36.97 -4.42
CA ALA A 301 -0.40 -38.37 -4.82
C ALA A 301 -1.42 -38.60 -5.94
N CYS A 302 -2.63 -38.04 -5.83
CA CYS A 302 -3.67 -38.15 -6.86
C CYS A 302 -4.71 -37.02 -6.77
N SER A 303 -4.84 -36.24 -7.84
CA SER A 303 -5.71 -35.05 -7.87
C SER A 303 -7.19 -35.34 -8.16
N SER A 304 -7.53 -36.55 -8.61
CA SER A 304 -8.92 -36.93 -8.92
C SER A 304 -9.16 -38.43 -8.84
N TYR A 305 -10.34 -38.82 -8.36
CA TYR A 305 -10.78 -40.20 -8.25
C TYR A 305 -12.09 -40.42 -9.01
N ASP A 306 -12.14 -41.48 -9.82
CA ASP A 306 -13.39 -41.89 -10.48
C ASP A 306 -14.01 -43.07 -9.72
N LEU A 307 -15.26 -42.89 -9.29
CA LEU A 307 -16.07 -43.88 -8.58
C LEU A 307 -17.14 -44.41 -9.52
N LYS A 308 -17.05 -45.69 -9.88
CA LYS A 308 -18.16 -46.39 -10.56
C LYS A 308 -19.17 -46.80 -9.51
N MET A 309 -20.31 -46.11 -9.49
CA MET A 309 -21.42 -46.31 -8.58
C MET A 309 -22.46 -47.25 -9.19
N GLU A 310 -23.14 -48.01 -8.35
CA GLU A 310 -24.33 -48.78 -8.69
C GLU A 310 -25.45 -48.43 -7.71
N VAL A 311 -26.67 -48.34 -8.24
CA VAL A 311 -27.90 -48.35 -7.45
C VAL A 311 -28.73 -49.55 -7.86
N ARG A 312 -29.28 -50.26 -6.88
CA ARG A 312 -30.09 -51.46 -7.09
C ARG A 312 -31.35 -51.41 -6.24
N ASP A 313 -32.48 -51.74 -6.85
CA ASP A 313 -33.78 -51.85 -6.17
C ASP A 313 -33.86 -53.13 -5.30
N MET A 314 -35.06 -53.49 -4.84
CA MET A 314 -35.31 -54.73 -4.09
C MET A 314 -34.41 -54.91 -2.87
N ALA A 315 -34.07 -53.80 -2.21
CA ALA A 315 -33.13 -53.74 -1.09
C ALA A 315 -31.73 -54.30 -1.43
N GLY A 316 -31.30 -54.19 -2.69
CA GLY A 316 -29.99 -54.64 -3.18
C GLY A 316 -29.90 -56.14 -3.44
N GLN A 317 -31.03 -56.85 -3.55
CA GLN A 317 -31.04 -58.28 -3.86
C GLN A 317 -30.59 -58.54 -5.30
N SER A 318 -29.92 -59.66 -5.56
CA SER A 318 -29.27 -59.94 -6.85
C SER A 318 -30.20 -60.00 -8.06
N PHE A 319 -31.50 -60.20 -7.84
CA PHE A 319 -32.53 -60.22 -8.89
C PHE A 319 -33.19 -58.85 -9.11
N GLY A 320 -32.89 -57.86 -8.28
CA GLY A 320 -33.36 -56.50 -8.45
C GLY A 320 -32.74 -55.82 -9.68
N LEU A 321 -33.43 -54.85 -10.27
CA LEU A 321 -32.90 -54.05 -11.37
C LEU A 321 -31.90 -53.03 -10.84
N SER A 322 -30.98 -52.60 -11.71
CA SER A 322 -29.87 -51.73 -11.31
C SER A 322 -29.41 -50.82 -12.43
N ASP A 323 -28.93 -49.65 -12.06
CA ASP A 323 -28.26 -48.71 -12.95
C ASP A 323 -26.86 -48.37 -12.40
N THR A 324 -25.98 -47.90 -13.29
CA THR A 324 -24.60 -47.54 -12.96
C THR A 324 -24.23 -46.18 -13.49
N THR A 325 -23.50 -45.40 -12.68
CA THR A 325 -22.97 -44.09 -13.09
C THR A 325 -21.53 -43.93 -12.65
N THR A 326 -20.82 -42.94 -13.21
CA THR A 326 -19.46 -42.59 -12.80
C THR A 326 -19.50 -41.23 -12.10
N VAL A 327 -18.98 -41.19 -10.87
CA VAL A 327 -18.84 -39.99 -10.06
C VAL A 327 -17.37 -39.63 -9.98
N THR A 328 -16.99 -38.45 -10.45
CA THR A 328 -15.61 -37.95 -10.35
C THR A 328 -15.47 -37.04 -9.13
N VAL A 329 -14.53 -37.36 -8.26
CA VAL A 329 -14.18 -36.58 -7.06
C VAL A 329 -12.86 -35.88 -7.30
N HIS A 330 -12.87 -34.56 -7.36
CA HIS A 330 -11.67 -33.73 -7.45
C HIS A 330 -11.14 -33.40 -6.06
N ILE A 331 -9.83 -33.55 -5.88
CA ILE A 331 -9.16 -33.17 -4.64
C ILE A 331 -8.69 -31.72 -4.77
N GLN A 332 -9.15 -30.88 -3.86
CA GLN A 332 -8.76 -29.48 -3.76
C GLN A 332 -7.48 -29.35 -2.94
N ASP A 333 -6.54 -28.60 -3.50
CA ASP A 333 -5.21 -28.31 -2.97
C ASP A 333 -5.26 -27.45 -1.70
N GLU A 334 -4.46 -27.82 -0.71
CA GLU A 334 -4.12 -27.05 0.50
C GLU A 334 -2.61 -26.88 0.59
N ASN A 335 -2.15 -25.82 1.26
CA ASN A 335 -0.72 -25.59 1.42
C ASN A 335 -0.11 -26.49 2.52
N ASP A 336 0.14 -27.76 2.22
CA ASP A 336 0.72 -28.73 3.14
C ASP A 336 2.19 -29.10 2.81
N ASN A 337 2.70 -28.71 1.64
CA ASN A 337 4.11 -28.85 1.28
C ASN A 337 4.85 -27.51 1.34
N ALA A 338 5.91 -27.44 2.15
CA ALA A 338 6.76 -26.25 2.16
C ALA A 338 7.76 -26.20 1.00
N PRO A 339 8.06 -25.00 0.48
CA PRO A 339 9.04 -24.80 -0.56
C PRO A 339 10.41 -25.14 -0.01
N SER A 340 11.17 -25.90 -0.78
CA SER A 340 12.49 -26.39 -0.40
C SER A 340 13.54 -25.95 -1.39
N PHE A 341 14.70 -25.51 -0.90
CA PHE A 341 15.83 -25.18 -1.78
C PHE A 341 16.40 -26.45 -2.42
N LYS A 342 16.70 -26.41 -3.71
CA LYS A 342 17.36 -27.54 -4.40
C LYS A 342 18.77 -27.82 -3.89
N LYS A 343 19.44 -26.81 -3.33
CA LYS A 343 20.77 -26.93 -2.71
C LYS A 343 20.70 -26.58 -1.23
N THR A 344 21.53 -27.24 -0.42
CA THR A 344 21.61 -27.00 1.02
C THR A 344 22.33 -25.70 1.38
N SER A 345 23.26 -25.26 0.53
CA SER A 345 24.00 -24.01 0.67
C SER A 345 24.40 -23.45 -0.68
N TYR A 346 24.57 -22.14 -0.76
CA TYR A 346 25.03 -21.45 -1.96
C TYR A 346 26.29 -20.64 -1.68
N VAL A 347 27.16 -20.55 -2.68
CA VAL A 347 28.35 -19.70 -2.64
C VAL A 347 28.34 -18.87 -3.90
N THR A 348 28.57 -17.57 -3.77
CA THR A 348 28.69 -16.65 -4.89
C THR A 348 29.79 -15.62 -4.64
N GLU A 349 30.17 -14.91 -5.69
CA GLU A 349 31.24 -13.92 -5.67
C GLU A 349 30.74 -12.62 -6.28
N VAL A 350 31.14 -11.49 -5.70
CA VAL A 350 30.81 -10.17 -6.21
C VAL A 350 32.00 -9.24 -6.01
N GLU A 351 32.30 -8.43 -7.02
CA GLU A 351 33.26 -7.35 -6.89
C GLU A 351 32.73 -6.27 -5.94
N GLU A 352 33.62 -5.68 -5.15
CA GLU A 352 33.25 -4.54 -4.32
C GLU A 352 32.78 -3.33 -5.14
N ASN A 353 32.13 -2.37 -4.48
CA ASN A 353 31.56 -1.17 -5.11
C ASN A 353 30.50 -1.37 -6.20
N ARG A 354 30.13 -2.62 -6.53
CA ARG A 354 29.04 -2.92 -7.46
C ARG A 354 27.67 -2.69 -6.79
N ILE A 355 26.75 -2.06 -7.53
CA ILE A 355 25.38 -1.77 -7.09
C ILE A 355 24.41 -2.23 -8.17
N ASN A 356 23.22 -2.66 -7.77
CA ASN A 356 22.14 -3.17 -8.63
C ASN A 356 22.58 -4.35 -9.51
N VAL A 357 23.46 -5.20 -8.97
CA VAL A 357 23.91 -6.42 -9.64
C VAL A 357 23.24 -7.64 -9.00
N GLU A 358 22.73 -8.52 -9.86
CA GLU A 358 22.29 -9.86 -9.48
C GLU A 358 23.52 -10.73 -9.23
N ILE A 359 23.58 -11.37 -8.06
CA ILE A 359 24.73 -12.20 -7.66
C ILE A 359 24.38 -13.68 -7.56
N LEU A 360 23.11 -14.03 -7.38
CA LEU A 360 22.69 -15.42 -7.24
C LEU A 360 21.20 -15.60 -7.58
N ARG A 361 20.90 -16.69 -8.29
CA ARG A 361 19.56 -17.27 -8.38
C ARG A 361 19.47 -18.55 -7.58
N MET A 362 18.45 -18.64 -6.73
CA MET A 362 18.15 -19.82 -5.91
C MET A 362 16.85 -20.45 -6.39
N ASP A 363 16.94 -21.65 -6.93
CA ASP A 363 15.76 -22.41 -7.32
C ASP A 363 15.21 -23.21 -6.16
N ILE A 364 13.89 -23.28 -6.10
CA ILE A 364 13.14 -24.08 -5.13
C ILE A 364 12.33 -25.17 -5.81
N GLU A 365 11.83 -26.08 -4.99
CA GLU A 365 10.84 -27.08 -5.34
C GLU A 365 9.71 -27.04 -4.31
N ASP A 366 8.49 -26.95 -4.82
CA ASP A 366 7.25 -27.00 -4.08
C ASP A 366 6.32 -28.00 -4.80
N LYS A 367 5.62 -28.82 -4.02
CA LYS A 367 4.81 -29.93 -4.56
C LYS A 367 3.34 -29.56 -4.70
N ASP A 368 2.90 -28.50 -4.05
CA ASP A 368 1.53 -28.00 -4.14
C ASP A 368 1.20 -27.57 -5.57
N LEU A 369 -0.08 -27.32 -5.86
CA LEU A 369 -0.53 -26.99 -7.20
C LEU A 369 0.21 -25.76 -7.77
N PRO A 370 0.87 -25.85 -8.95
CA PRO A 370 1.70 -24.78 -9.48
C PRO A 370 0.86 -23.55 -9.87
N ASN A 371 1.49 -22.37 -9.80
CA ASN A 371 0.89 -21.05 -10.08
C ASN A 371 -0.20 -20.61 -9.10
N THR A 372 -0.42 -21.35 -8.00
CA THR A 372 -1.31 -20.95 -6.91
C THR A 372 -0.56 -20.19 -5.82
N PRO A 373 -1.26 -19.48 -4.91
CA PRO A 373 -0.65 -18.94 -3.69
C PRO A 373 0.05 -19.99 -2.82
N HIS A 374 -0.33 -21.27 -2.95
CA HIS A 374 0.29 -22.39 -2.22
C HIS A 374 1.67 -22.69 -2.81
N SER A 375 1.85 -22.68 -4.13
CA SER A 375 3.19 -22.88 -4.75
C SER A 375 4.06 -21.62 -4.90
N ARG A 376 3.49 -20.40 -4.85
CA ARG A 376 4.24 -19.17 -5.10
C ARG A 376 5.15 -18.81 -3.94
N ALA A 377 6.42 -18.56 -4.26
CA ALA A 377 7.47 -18.36 -3.27
C ALA A 377 7.64 -16.91 -2.82
N LYS A 378 7.98 -16.76 -1.55
CA LYS A 378 8.36 -15.49 -0.93
C LYS A 378 9.65 -15.67 -0.16
N TYR A 379 10.69 -15.00 -0.62
CA TYR A 379 12.01 -15.05 0.00
C TYR A 379 12.19 -13.96 1.06
N ILE A 380 12.96 -14.30 2.09
CA ILE A 380 13.30 -13.40 3.19
C ILE A 380 14.76 -13.60 3.61
N ILE A 381 15.49 -12.50 3.80
CA ILE A 381 16.84 -12.55 4.40
C ILE A 381 16.66 -12.49 5.91
N LEU A 382 17.03 -13.56 6.60
CA LEU A 382 16.86 -13.72 8.05
C LEU A 382 18.03 -13.13 8.85
N ARG A 383 19.26 -13.26 8.35
CA ARG A 383 20.50 -12.81 9.03
C ARG A 383 21.59 -12.41 8.03
N GLY A 384 22.56 -11.60 8.47
CA GLY A 384 23.75 -11.22 7.72
C GLY A 384 23.58 -10.01 6.80
N ASN A 385 22.46 -9.29 6.92
CA ASN A 385 22.14 -8.10 6.12
C ASN A 385 21.78 -6.90 6.99
N GLU A 386 22.51 -6.72 8.09
CA GLU A 386 22.27 -5.68 9.10
C GLU A 386 22.41 -4.26 8.50
N ASN A 387 23.28 -4.10 7.50
CA ASN A 387 23.52 -2.84 6.81
C ASN A 387 22.57 -2.57 5.62
N GLY A 388 21.71 -3.55 5.28
CA GLY A 388 20.81 -3.48 4.13
C GLY A 388 21.56 -3.40 2.81
N GLN A 389 22.65 -4.16 2.66
CA GLN A 389 23.47 -4.24 1.44
C GLN A 389 22.87 -5.16 0.39
N PHE A 390 22.06 -6.14 0.81
CA PHE A 390 21.45 -7.14 -0.04
C PHE A 390 19.94 -6.98 -0.09
N GLN A 391 19.34 -7.31 -1.23
CA GLN A 391 17.90 -7.42 -1.41
C GLN A 391 17.59 -8.73 -2.13
N ILE A 392 16.50 -9.40 -1.75
CA ILE A 392 16.03 -10.61 -2.41
C ILE A 392 14.62 -10.41 -2.95
N THR A 393 14.38 -10.87 -4.17
CA THR A 393 13.09 -10.79 -4.85
C THR A 393 12.74 -12.13 -5.49
N THR A 394 11.45 -12.44 -5.60
CA THR A 394 10.98 -13.64 -6.33
C THR A 394 10.83 -13.34 -7.81
N ASP A 395 11.35 -14.20 -8.67
CA ASP A 395 11.00 -14.23 -10.10
C ASP A 395 9.58 -14.82 -10.25
N PRO A 396 8.58 -14.07 -10.73
CA PRO A 396 7.20 -14.54 -10.81
C PRO A 396 6.99 -15.67 -11.83
N MET A 397 7.92 -15.86 -12.77
CA MET A 397 7.80 -16.90 -13.81
C MET A 397 8.38 -18.25 -13.37
N THR A 398 9.45 -18.22 -12.56
CA THR A 398 10.18 -19.44 -12.16
C THR A 398 10.10 -19.75 -10.66
N ASN A 399 9.52 -18.86 -9.85
CA ASN A 399 9.58 -18.89 -8.38
C ASN A 399 11.01 -18.84 -7.80
N SER A 400 12.03 -18.54 -8.62
CA SER A 400 13.42 -18.48 -8.17
C SER A 400 13.69 -17.21 -7.36
N GLY A 401 14.51 -17.32 -6.31
CA GLY A 401 14.95 -16.19 -5.50
C GLY A 401 16.14 -15.50 -6.16
N ILE A 402 15.97 -14.24 -6.54
CA ILE A 402 17.00 -13.38 -7.13
C ILE A 402 17.61 -12.54 -6.01
N LEU A 403 18.88 -12.79 -5.69
CA LEU A 403 19.64 -12.03 -4.70
C LEU A 403 20.48 -10.96 -5.40
N CYS A 404 20.30 -9.70 -4.99
CA CYS A 404 20.96 -8.53 -5.55
C CYS A 404 21.71 -7.72 -4.50
N VAL A 405 22.76 -7.02 -4.93
CA VAL A 405 23.47 -6.03 -4.12
C VAL A 405 22.86 -4.65 -4.38
N VAL A 406 22.35 -3.98 -3.34
CA VAL A 406 21.68 -2.67 -3.42
C VAL A 406 22.47 -1.53 -2.78
N LYS A 407 23.47 -1.86 -1.95
CA LYS A 407 24.48 -0.92 -1.47
C LYS A 407 25.87 -1.52 -1.68
N PRO A 408 26.88 -0.69 -1.99
CA PRO A 408 28.21 -1.19 -2.30
C PRO A 408 28.80 -1.94 -1.09
N LEU A 409 29.48 -3.03 -1.41
CA LEU A 409 30.35 -3.76 -0.50
C LEU A 409 31.75 -3.15 -0.56
N ASP A 410 32.52 -3.38 0.50
CA ASP A 410 33.86 -2.86 0.72
C ASP A 410 34.69 -4.06 1.21
N PHE A 411 35.68 -4.45 0.42
CA PHE A 411 36.47 -5.64 0.65
C PHE A 411 37.37 -5.49 1.87
N GLU A 412 37.97 -4.31 2.03
CA GLU A 412 38.85 -3.91 3.13
C GLU A 412 38.09 -3.97 4.46
N ALA A 413 36.80 -3.65 4.46
CA ALA A 413 35.92 -3.79 5.61
C ALA A 413 35.45 -5.24 5.84
N SER A 414 35.05 -5.97 4.79
CA SER A 414 34.49 -7.32 4.94
C SER A 414 34.70 -8.18 3.68
N ARG A 415 35.64 -9.12 3.75
CA ARG A 415 35.97 -10.04 2.65
C ARG A 415 34.91 -11.10 2.35
N GLN A 416 34.05 -11.38 3.33
CA GLN A 416 33.01 -12.40 3.20
C GLN A 416 31.79 -12.00 4.01
N VAL A 417 30.61 -12.17 3.41
CA VAL A 417 29.32 -12.01 4.07
C VAL A 417 28.56 -13.33 4.05
N ILE A 418 28.03 -13.75 5.20
CA ILE A 418 27.25 -14.98 5.33
C ILE A 418 25.80 -14.59 5.59
N LEU A 419 24.94 -14.87 4.62
CA LEU A 419 23.51 -14.61 4.68
C LEU A 419 22.76 -15.90 5.05
N GLN A 420 21.76 -15.78 5.91
CA GLN A 420 20.76 -16.82 6.09
C GLN A 420 19.48 -16.42 5.37
N VAL A 421 19.09 -17.19 4.36
CA VAL A 421 17.89 -16.91 3.54
C VAL A 421 16.82 -17.95 3.85
N GLY A 422 15.60 -17.49 4.08
CA GLY A 422 14.41 -18.31 4.21
C GLY A 422 13.50 -18.19 3.00
N VAL A 423 12.73 -19.25 2.73
CA VAL A 423 11.63 -19.25 1.76
C VAL A 423 10.35 -19.75 2.42
N VAL A 424 9.24 -19.13 2.06
CA VAL A 424 7.87 -19.47 2.46
C VAL A 424 6.92 -19.29 1.28
N ASN A 425 5.73 -19.86 1.34
CA ASN A 425 4.70 -19.58 0.35
C ASN A 425 4.03 -18.22 0.59
N GLU A 426 3.28 -17.75 -0.41
CA GLU A 426 2.41 -16.60 -0.23
C GLU A 426 1.22 -16.92 0.71
N ALA A 427 0.69 -18.14 0.61
CA ALA A 427 -0.35 -18.63 1.51
C ALA A 427 0.20 -19.10 2.86
N GLU A 428 -0.67 -19.10 3.86
CA GLU A 428 -0.35 -19.71 5.16
C GLU A 428 -0.39 -21.24 5.05
N PHE A 429 0.47 -21.91 5.80
CA PHE A 429 0.50 -23.37 5.85
C PHE A 429 -0.77 -23.92 6.50
N SER A 430 -1.39 -24.90 5.84
CA SER A 430 -2.49 -25.66 6.40
C SER A 430 -1.96 -26.45 7.61
N LYS A 431 -2.71 -26.48 8.71
CA LYS A 431 -2.30 -27.21 9.92
C LYS A 431 -2.44 -28.71 9.69
N GLY A 432 -1.43 -29.33 9.09
CA GLY A 432 -1.32 -30.79 9.02
C GLY A 432 -1.34 -31.43 10.42
N ALA A 433 -1.89 -32.65 10.51
CA ALA A 433 -2.11 -33.41 11.75
C ALA A 433 -0.85 -33.69 12.59
N ASN A 434 0.34 -33.36 12.08
CA ASN A 434 1.59 -33.36 12.82
C ASN A 434 2.05 -31.93 13.07
N ASN A 435 1.83 -31.50 14.31
CA ASN A 435 2.18 -30.20 14.91
C ASN A 435 3.70 -29.94 15.00
N ARG A 436 4.49 -30.37 14.01
CA ARG A 436 5.81 -29.80 13.76
C ARG A 436 5.54 -28.57 12.91
N GLY A 437 5.51 -27.40 13.55
CA GLY A 437 5.35 -26.13 12.85
C GLY A 437 6.21 -26.18 11.59
N VAL A 438 5.55 -26.14 10.43
CA VAL A 438 6.20 -26.25 9.12
C VAL A 438 7.25 -25.15 9.09
N SER A 439 8.50 -25.57 9.30
CA SER A 439 9.60 -24.67 9.57
C SER A 439 10.01 -24.12 8.22
N THR A 440 9.94 -22.80 8.08
CA THR A 440 10.48 -22.07 6.93
C THR A 440 11.79 -22.71 6.49
N CYS A 441 11.88 -23.18 5.25
CA CYS A 441 13.11 -23.79 4.76
C CYS A 441 14.16 -22.68 4.70
N THR A 442 15.34 -22.91 5.28
CA THR A 442 16.43 -21.93 5.29
C THR A 442 17.68 -22.50 4.66
N THR A 443 18.39 -21.68 3.90
CA THR A 443 19.71 -21.98 3.35
C THR A 443 20.71 -20.90 3.75
N VAL A 444 21.99 -21.27 3.74
CA VAL A 444 23.10 -20.34 3.97
C VAL A 444 23.70 -19.97 2.63
N VAL A 445 23.84 -18.67 2.40
CA VAL A 445 24.48 -18.09 1.21
C VAL A 445 25.76 -17.39 1.65
N THR A 446 26.89 -17.87 1.17
CA THR A 446 28.19 -17.24 1.40
C THR A 446 28.54 -16.37 0.20
N VAL A 447 28.64 -15.06 0.42
CA VAL A 447 29.04 -14.07 -0.58
C VAL A 447 30.50 -13.72 -0.34
N ASN A 448 31.38 -14.10 -1.26
CA ASN A 448 32.79 -13.69 -1.23
C ASN A 448 32.93 -12.37 -1.98
N VAL A 449 33.51 -11.37 -1.31
CA VAL A 449 33.81 -10.08 -1.95
C VAL A 449 35.15 -10.21 -2.66
N LYS A 450 35.21 -9.79 -3.93
CA LYS A 450 36.46 -9.69 -4.67
C LYS A 450 37.02 -8.28 -4.52
N ASN A 451 38.27 -8.21 -4.10
CA ASN A 451 39.02 -6.96 -4.07
C ASN A 451 39.19 -6.43 -5.50
N VAL A 452 38.92 -5.15 -5.66
CA VAL A 452 39.19 -4.35 -6.84
C VAL A 452 40.03 -3.17 -6.40
N ASP A 453 41.30 -3.16 -6.81
CA ASP A 453 42.27 -2.10 -6.54
C ASP A 453 41.68 -0.69 -6.79
N GLU A 454 41.48 0.05 -5.71
CA GLU A 454 40.86 1.36 -5.63
C GLU A 454 41.88 2.50 -5.73
N GLY A 455 41.40 3.73 -5.85
CA GLY A 455 42.26 4.90 -5.72
C GLY A 455 42.61 5.18 -4.25
N PRO A 456 43.53 6.12 -3.99
CA PRO A 456 43.80 6.55 -2.63
C PRO A 456 42.53 7.12 -1.99
N GLU A 457 42.38 6.93 -0.69
CA GLU A 457 41.27 7.42 0.10
C GLU A 457 41.68 8.63 0.97
N CYS A 458 40.88 9.69 0.87
CA CYS A 458 41.04 10.94 1.61
C CYS A 458 40.02 11.01 2.76
N GLN A 459 40.27 10.27 3.85
CA GLN A 459 39.45 10.30 5.07
C GLN A 459 40.26 10.79 6.28
N PRO A 460 39.82 11.85 7.00
CA PRO A 460 38.61 12.64 6.75
C PRO A 460 38.75 13.58 5.53
N PRO A 461 37.65 13.97 4.86
CA PRO A 461 37.70 14.87 3.70
C PRO A 461 38.20 16.27 4.06
N VAL A 462 38.11 16.64 5.34
CA VAL A 462 38.64 17.89 5.89
C VAL A 462 39.52 17.57 7.08
N THR A 463 40.77 18.01 7.02
CA THR A 463 41.73 17.95 8.13
C THR A 463 41.99 19.36 8.61
N VAL A 464 41.95 19.57 9.93
CA VAL A 464 42.22 20.87 10.54
C VAL A 464 43.56 20.81 11.26
N ILE A 465 44.42 21.78 10.99
CA ILE A 465 45.68 21.98 11.71
C ILE A 465 45.69 23.36 12.35
N GLU A 466 46.39 23.50 13.47
CA GLU A 466 46.56 24.76 14.17
C GLU A 466 47.98 25.27 13.94
N SER A 467 48.11 26.55 13.63
CA SER A 467 49.37 27.24 13.46
C SER A 467 49.28 28.63 14.10
N GLN A 468 50.43 29.16 14.49
CA GLN A 468 50.52 30.51 15.02
C GLN A 468 50.60 31.51 13.87
N ASP A 469 49.97 32.66 14.07
CA ASP A 469 50.21 33.87 13.31
C ASP A 469 51.69 34.31 13.42
N GLY A 470 52.20 35.03 12.42
CA GLY A 470 53.60 35.46 12.35
C GLY A 470 54.62 34.34 12.15
N MET A 471 54.20 33.10 11.84
CA MET A 471 55.12 31.99 11.62
C MET A 471 56.06 32.28 10.44
N PRO A 472 57.40 32.20 10.61
CA PRO A 472 58.34 32.60 9.57
C PRO A 472 58.34 31.61 8.40
N ALA A 473 58.75 32.12 7.23
CA ALA A 473 58.97 31.30 6.04
C ALA A 473 60.05 30.23 6.27
N GLY A 474 59.88 29.08 5.62
CA GLY A 474 60.79 27.94 5.63
C GLY A 474 60.55 26.91 6.74
N LYS A 475 59.45 27.03 7.50
CA LYS A 475 59.06 26.08 8.55
C LYS A 475 58.22 24.95 7.98
N GLU A 476 58.47 23.73 8.45
CA GLU A 476 57.68 22.55 8.07
C GLU A 476 56.53 22.35 9.08
N ILE A 477 55.32 22.17 8.55
CA ILE A 477 54.10 21.88 9.31
C ILE A 477 53.43 20.61 8.76
N LEU A 478 52.64 19.96 9.60
CA LEU A 478 51.88 18.78 9.19
C LEU A 478 50.89 19.15 8.09
N GLY A 479 50.89 18.39 7.01
CA GLY A 479 49.95 18.58 5.91
C GLY A 479 48.85 17.52 5.88
N TYR A 480 48.34 17.23 4.68
CA TYR A 480 47.26 16.27 4.50
C TYR A 480 47.83 14.89 4.17
N LYS A 481 47.35 13.85 4.88
CA LYS A 481 47.74 12.46 4.65
C LYS A 481 46.57 11.68 4.09
N ALA A 482 46.75 11.15 2.88
CA ALA A 482 45.85 10.17 2.28
C ALA A 482 46.39 8.76 2.54
N ARG A 483 45.51 7.76 2.41
CA ARG A 483 45.86 6.35 2.59
C ARG A 483 45.38 5.56 1.39
N ASP A 484 46.18 4.61 0.95
CA ASP A 484 45.77 3.61 -0.03
C ASP A 484 44.96 2.51 0.70
N PRO A 485 43.70 2.24 0.31
CA PRO A 485 42.83 1.27 0.98
C PRO A 485 43.41 -0.14 1.09
N GLU A 486 44.14 -0.60 0.08
CA GLU A 486 44.64 -1.97 -0.04
C GLU A 486 45.84 -2.21 0.87
N THR A 487 46.75 -1.24 0.93
CA THR A 487 48.01 -1.34 1.67
C THR A 487 47.93 -0.69 3.04
N PHE A 488 46.90 0.13 3.29
CA PHE A 488 46.75 1.02 4.46
C PHE A 488 47.93 1.98 4.67
N ASN A 489 48.74 2.22 3.64
CA ASN A 489 49.95 3.03 3.70
C ASN A 489 49.87 4.24 2.75
N SER A 490 50.79 5.18 2.93
CA SER A 490 50.89 6.41 2.13
C SER A 490 52.21 6.51 1.36
N GLU A 491 53.02 5.45 1.33
CA GLU A 491 54.40 5.47 0.80
C GLU A 491 54.46 5.60 -0.73
N ASP A 492 53.45 5.08 -1.42
CA ASP A 492 53.37 5.04 -2.87
C ASP A 492 52.54 6.20 -3.46
N LEU A 493 52.03 7.10 -2.61
CA LEU A 493 51.21 8.23 -2.99
C LEU A 493 52.05 9.48 -3.29
N THR A 494 51.63 10.22 -4.31
CA THR A 494 52.21 11.51 -4.65
C THR A 494 51.22 12.63 -4.38
N TYR A 495 51.67 13.63 -3.63
CA TYR A 495 50.85 14.76 -3.21
C TYR A 495 51.07 16.00 -4.07
N ARG A 496 50.00 16.75 -4.33
CA ARG A 496 50.01 18.01 -5.06
C ARG A 496 49.02 18.98 -4.44
N MET A 497 49.39 20.25 -4.40
CA MET A 497 48.50 21.32 -3.97
C MET A 497 47.74 21.86 -5.18
N LEU A 498 46.42 21.94 -5.08
CA LEU A 498 45.55 22.45 -6.15
C LEU A 498 45.22 23.92 -5.94
N GLN A 499 44.87 24.30 -4.71
CA GLN A 499 44.40 25.64 -4.38
C GLN A 499 45.11 26.17 -3.13
N ASP A 500 45.74 27.33 -3.29
CA ASP A 500 46.41 28.12 -2.26
C ASP A 500 46.40 29.58 -2.73
N GLU A 501 45.44 30.37 -2.23
CA GLU A 501 45.09 31.71 -2.76
C GLU A 501 46.23 32.73 -2.73
N ASP A 502 47.08 32.67 -1.69
CA ASP A 502 48.21 33.57 -1.48
C ASP A 502 49.56 32.85 -1.52
N HIS A 503 49.59 31.60 -2.00
CA HIS A 503 50.81 30.79 -2.14
C HIS A 503 51.66 30.75 -0.87
N TRP A 504 51.04 30.53 0.29
CA TRP A 504 51.69 30.49 1.61
C TRP A 504 52.45 29.20 1.87
N PHE A 505 52.14 28.14 1.13
CA PHE A 505 52.69 26.82 1.37
C PHE A 505 53.32 26.22 0.13
N GLU A 506 54.35 25.42 0.33
CA GLU A 506 54.89 24.48 -0.63
C GLU A 506 54.70 23.08 -0.06
N MET A 507 54.23 22.13 -0.87
CA MET A 507 53.94 20.77 -0.41
C MET A 507 55.04 19.79 -0.81
N ASP A 508 55.48 18.97 0.14
CA ASP A 508 56.34 17.82 -0.15
C ASP A 508 55.54 16.76 -0.91
N ARG A 509 56.02 16.41 -2.10
CA ARG A 509 55.34 15.48 -3.02
C ARG A 509 55.25 14.05 -2.51
N LYS A 510 56.07 13.64 -1.54
CA LYS A 510 56.13 12.27 -1.01
C LYS A 510 55.47 12.16 0.36
N THR A 511 55.68 13.13 1.24
CA THR A 511 55.16 13.06 2.62
C THR A 511 53.79 13.73 2.77
N GLY A 512 53.42 14.63 1.85
CA GLY A 512 52.22 15.44 1.97
C GLY A 512 52.32 16.56 3.02
N ASN A 513 53.50 16.76 3.62
CA ASN A 513 53.75 17.85 4.57
C ASN A 513 53.82 19.20 3.85
N LEU A 514 53.51 20.27 4.59
CA LEU A 514 53.59 21.63 4.08
C LEU A 514 54.84 22.33 4.61
N LYS A 515 55.39 23.21 3.80
CA LYS A 515 56.47 24.11 4.15
C LYS A 515 56.04 25.55 3.89
N THR A 516 56.15 26.43 4.88
CA THR A 516 55.79 27.84 4.73
C THR A 516 56.73 28.53 3.73
N THR A 517 56.18 29.27 2.77
CA THR A 517 56.95 30.07 1.80
C THR A 517 56.94 31.55 2.16
N LYS A 518 55.85 32.01 2.77
CA LYS A 518 55.65 33.35 3.31
C LYS A 518 55.48 33.28 4.83
N ILE A 519 55.52 34.44 5.46
CA ILE A 519 55.12 34.59 6.86
C ILE A 519 53.60 34.46 6.90
N LEU A 520 53.08 33.60 7.78
CA LEU A 520 51.63 33.45 7.96
C LEU A 520 51.08 34.69 8.66
N ASP A 521 49.94 35.19 8.20
CA ASP A 521 49.36 36.47 8.62
C ASP A 521 47.85 36.33 8.77
N ARG A 522 47.35 36.28 10.00
CA ARG A 522 45.91 36.06 10.27
C ARG A 522 45.05 37.21 9.73
N GLU A 523 45.59 38.42 9.66
CA GLU A 523 44.93 39.66 9.24
C GLU A 523 44.87 39.78 7.70
N SER A 524 45.44 38.82 6.97
CA SER A 524 45.35 38.73 5.52
C SER A 524 43.91 38.63 5.02
N ARG A 525 43.63 39.29 3.89
CA ARG A 525 42.31 39.29 3.23
C ARG A 525 41.80 37.90 2.83
N PHE A 526 42.71 36.92 2.73
CA PHE A 526 42.39 35.55 2.31
C PHE A 526 42.04 34.64 3.50
N VAL A 527 42.31 35.09 4.73
CA VAL A 527 41.90 34.41 5.96
C VAL A 527 40.47 34.80 6.29
N LYS A 528 39.59 33.82 6.40
CA LYS A 528 38.19 34.03 6.78
C LYS A 528 37.92 33.25 8.05
N ASN A 529 37.38 33.90 9.08
CA ASN A 529 37.11 33.26 10.37
C ASN A 529 38.34 32.57 10.98
N ASN A 530 39.52 33.19 10.88
CA ASN A 530 40.82 32.64 11.32
C ASN A 530 41.21 31.32 10.63
N GLN A 531 40.64 31.04 9.45
CA GLN A 531 40.89 29.83 8.69
C GLN A 531 41.43 30.18 7.31
N TYR A 532 42.46 29.43 6.92
CA TYR A 532 43.04 29.45 5.59
C TYR A 532 42.93 28.06 4.99
N ASN A 533 42.24 27.94 3.85
CA ASN A 533 41.91 26.65 3.25
C ASN A 533 42.90 26.32 2.14
N VAL A 534 43.46 25.11 2.18
CA VAL A 534 44.37 24.57 1.18
C VAL A 534 43.77 23.28 0.63
N THR A 535 43.61 23.17 -0.69
CA THR A 535 43.07 21.97 -1.32
C THR A 535 44.22 21.09 -1.80
N VAL A 536 44.21 19.83 -1.37
CA VAL A 536 45.28 18.85 -1.59
C VAL A 536 44.77 17.70 -2.44
N LEU A 537 45.56 17.27 -3.42
CA LEU A 537 45.33 16.11 -4.26
C LEU A 537 46.39 15.04 -3.95
N ALA A 538 45.96 13.85 -3.56
CA ALA A 538 46.83 12.68 -3.50
C ALA A 538 46.59 11.81 -4.73
N VAL A 539 47.67 11.35 -5.38
CA VAL A 539 47.63 10.59 -6.63
C VAL A 539 48.48 9.34 -6.50
N ASP A 540 47.90 8.19 -6.79
CA ASP A 540 48.56 6.88 -6.80
C ASP A 540 49.34 6.64 -8.12
N LYS A 541 50.17 5.59 -8.18
CA LYS A 541 51.04 5.19 -9.30
C LYS A 541 50.31 5.05 -10.63
N ILE A 542 49.05 4.61 -10.60
CA ILE A 542 48.22 4.37 -11.78
C ILE A 542 47.48 5.65 -12.22
N GLY A 543 47.56 6.73 -11.43
CA GLY A 543 46.95 8.03 -11.74
C GLY A 543 45.55 8.24 -11.15
N ARG A 544 45.05 7.30 -10.35
CA ARG A 544 43.84 7.50 -9.52
C ARG A 544 44.14 8.50 -8.41
N SER A 545 43.16 9.32 -8.03
CA SER A 545 43.40 10.41 -7.09
C SER A 545 42.25 10.69 -6.15
N CYS A 546 42.55 11.23 -4.97
CA CYS A 546 41.56 11.79 -4.05
C CYS A 546 41.91 13.23 -3.67
N THR A 547 40.88 14.00 -3.32
CA THR A 547 41.00 15.40 -2.93
C THR A 547 40.61 15.56 -1.46
N GLY A 548 41.48 16.21 -0.69
CA GLY A 548 41.25 16.56 0.71
C GLY A 548 41.39 18.07 0.91
N THR A 549 40.65 18.63 1.86
CA THR A 549 40.80 20.03 2.28
C THR A 549 41.59 20.09 3.59
N LEU A 550 42.66 20.86 3.60
CA LEU A 550 43.42 21.18 4.79
C LEU A 550 43.06 22.59 5.25
N VAL A 551 42.49 22.69 6.44
CA VAL A 551 42.13 23.97 7.05
C VAL A 551 43.23 24.34 8.04
N VAL A 552 43.98 25.40 7.73
CA VAL A 552 44.96 25.97 8.64
C VAL A 552 44.27 27.02 9.50
N ARG A 553 44.05 26.69 10.76
CA ARG A 553 43.53 27.61 11.77
C ARG A 553 44.68 28.41 12.36
N LEU A 554 44.62 29.73 12.20
CA LEU A 554 45.63 30.64 12.73
C LEU A 554 45.23 31.16 14.11
N GLU A 555 46.10 30.94 15.08
CA GLU A 555 46.02 31.56 16.41
C GLU A 555 46.52 33.00 16.32
N ASP A 556 45.73 33.91 16.89
CA ASP A 556 45.95 35.36 16.88
C ASP A 556 47.14 35.77 17.76
N ILE A 557 48.08 36.52 17.20
CA ILE A 557 49.16 37.19 17.92
C ILE A 557 48.86 38.69 17.89
N ASN A 558 49.23 39.39 18.96
CA ASN A 558 49.13 40.85 19.02
C ASN A 558 50.26 41.49 18.20
N ASP A 559 50.04 41.68 16.90
CA ASP A 559 51.01 42.25 15.98
C ASP A 559 50.55 43.59 15.37
N HIS A 560 49.28 43.96 15.53
CA HIS A 560 48.76 45.27 15.19
C HIS A 560 48.54 46.14 16.44
N SER A 561 48.46 47.44 16.22
CA SER A 561 48.10 48.41 17.27
C SER A 561 46.80 49.10 16.89
N PRO A 562 45.99 49.52 17.87
CA PRO A 562 44.70 50.12 17.59
C PRO A 562 44.84 51.50 16.93
N VAL A 563 44.08 51.71 15.86
CA VAL A 563 44.13 52.94 15.05
C VAL A 563 42.75 53.57 14.89
N ILE A 564 42.69 54.89 14.82
CA ILE A 564 41.48 55.63 14.42
C ILE A 564 41.56 55.89 12.93
N LYS A 565 40.55 55.43 12.18
CA LYS A 565 40.48 55.66 10.72
C LYS A 565 39.70 56.93 10.36
N ASP A 566 38.71 57.30 11.17
CA ASP A 566 37.76 58.36 10.81
C ASP A 566 38.14 59.71 11.40
N ASN A 567 38.13 60.73 10.54
CA ASN A 567 38.27 62.12 10.96
C ASN A 567 36.95 62.64 11.54
N VAL A 568 37.01 63.50 12.55
CA VAL A 568 35.83 63.99 13.25
C VAL A 568 35.62 65.49 13.08
N THR A 569 34.37 65.91 13.10
CA THR A 569 33.98 67.33 13.07
C THR A 569 33.28 67.69 14.38
N ILE A 570 33.72 68.77 15.03
CA ILE A 570 33.18 69.27 16.30
C ILE A 570 32.60 70.66 16.09
N CYS A 571 31.38 70.87 16.57
CA CYS A 571 30.69 72.15 16.53
C CYS A 571 30.77 72.86 17.89
N ARG A 572 31.15 74.15 17.90
CA ARG A 572 31.34 74.91 19.14
C ARG A 572 30.04 75.13 19.94
N HIS A 573 28.90 75.18 19.27
CA HIS A 573 27.58 75.35 19.90
C HIS A 573 26.82 74.03 20.08
N GLY A 574 27.48 72.89 19.85
CA GLY A 574 26.92 71.57 20.14
C GLY A 574 27.28 71.11 21.55
N ASP A 575 26.31 70.54 22.27
CA ASP A 575 26.47 70.20 23.70
C ASP A 575 27.28 68.93 23.97
N GLU A 576 27.63 68.15 22.94
CA GLU A 576 28.37 66.90 23.08
C GLU A 576 29.58 66.88 22.14
N GLY A 577 30.76 66.49 22.66
CA GLY A 577 31.97 66.37 21.86
C GLY A 577 31.87 65.31 20.75
N ALA A 578 32.91 65.16 19.93
CA ALA A 578 32.92 64.11 18.92
C ALA A 578 33.25 62.75 19.54
N VAL A 579 32.52 61.72 19.15
CA VAL A 579 32.85 60.32 19.46
C VAL A 579 33.87 59.84 18.43
N ILE A 580 34.99 59.31 18.91
CA ILE A 580 36.00 58.64 18.11
C ILE A 580 35.95 57.15 18.41
N GLU A 581 36.11 56.34 17.38
CA GLU A 581 36.18 54.89 17.46
C GLU A 581 37.57 54.43 17.03
N ALA A 582 38.21 53.61 17.86
CA ALA A 582 39.43 52.93 17.50
C ALA A 582 39.12 51.52 17.02
N MET A 583 39.89 51.05 16.04
CA MET A 583 39.78 49.69 15.53
C MET A 583 41.15 49.03 15.59
N ASP A 584 41.16 47.79 16.07
CA ASP A 584 42.31 46.90 16.01
C ASP A 584 42.02 45.80 14.97
N ARG A 585 43.06 45.37 14.25
CA ARG A 585 42.94 44.26 13.28
C ARG A 585 43.09 42.91 13.97
N ASP A 586 43.74 42.89 15.12
CA ASP A 586 43.92 41.70 15.93
C ASP A 586 42.58 41.15 16.43
N GLY A 587 42.61 39.93 16.93
CA GLY A 587 41.44 39.27 17.50
C GLY A 587 40.89 40.03 18.72
N PRO A 588 39.64 39.73 19.14
CA PRO A 588 39.00 40.41 20.26
C PRO A 588 39.75 40.20 21.60
N THR A 589 40.60 39.18 21.68
CA THR A 589 41.47 38.90 22.83
C THR A 589 42.70 39.78 22.90
N ASN A 590 43.14 40.36 21.78
CA ASN A 590 44.32 41.22 21.70
C ASN A 590 43.96 42.68 21.43
N GLY A 591 42.76 42.98 20.93
CA GLY A 591 42.25 44.35 20.79
C GLY A 591 41.62 44.96 22.06
N PRO A 592 40.33 45.35 22.04
CA PRO A 592 39.73 46.14 23.13
C PRO A 592 39.69 45.37 24.47
N PRO A 593 39.67 46.05 25.63
CA PRO A 593 39.41 47.48 25.82
C PRO A 593 40.60 48.39 25.54
N PHE A 594 40.37 49.47 24.80
CA PHE A 594 41.39 50.47 24.49
C PHE A 594 41.56 51.50 25.61
N ASP A 595 42.80 51.95 25.79
CA ASP A 595 43.22 53.04 26.67
C ASP A 595 43.68 54.24 25.83
N PHE A 596 42.94 55.35 25.92
CA PHE A 596 43.15 56.53 25.11
C PHE A 596 43.89 57.61 25.92
N LYS A 597 45.07 58.03 25.44
CA LYS A 597 45.92 59.02 26.10
C LYS A 597 46.29 60.17 25.16
N LEU A 598 46.15 61.40 25.65
CA LEU A 598 46.66 62.59 24.97
C LEU A 598 48.10 62.86 25.38
N ASP A 599 48.92 63.27 24.42
CA ASP A 599 50.24 63.82 24.72
C ASP A 599 50.12 65.17 25.47
N ASN A 600 51.18 65.60 26.16
CA ASN A 600 51.19 66.76 27.04
C ASN A 600 50.83 68.07 26.32
N LEU A 601 51.15 68.18 25.03
CA LEU A 601 50.74 69.31 24.18
C LEU A 601 49.24 69.26 23.85
N SER A 602 48.74 68.08 23.46
CA SER A 602 47.34 67.87 23.13
C SER A 602 46.42 68.01 24.34
N ASN A 603 46.85 67.60 25.54
CA ASN A 603 46.08 67.71 26.77
C ASN A 603 45.80 69.16 27.21
N LYS A 604 46.63 70.12 26.77
CA LYS A 604 46.40 71.56 27.00
C LYS A 604 45.28 72.13 26.14
N LEU A 605 44.98 71.50 25.01
CA LEU A 605 44.03 71.99 24.01
C LEU A 605 42.76 71.13 23.94
N TRP A 606 42.84 69.85 24.31
CA TRP A 606 41.77 68.88 24.17
C TRP A 606 41.52 68.15 25.48
N ILE A 607 40.27 67.75 25.69
CA ILE A 607 39.83 66.86 26.75
C ILE A 607 39.41 65.56 26.07
N LEU A 608 39.98 64.44 26.51
CA LEU A 608 39.63 63.11 26.04
C LEU A 608 39.03 62.32 27.19
N ARG A 609 37.84 61.76 26.99
CA ARG A 609 37.14 60.93 27.98
C ARG A 609 36.76 59.60 27.35
N LYS A 610 37.15 58.49 27.98
CA LYS A 610 36.70 57.16 27.52
C LYS A 610 35.17 57.07 27.66
N LYS A 611 34.48 56.63 26.60
CA LYS A 611 33.02 56.45 26.55
C LYS A 611 32.64 54.98 26.64
N SER A 612 33.32 54.14 25.87
CA SER A 612 33.20 52.68 25.90
C SER A 612 34.58 52.02 25.76
N ASP A 613 34.62 50.70 25.71
CA ASP A 613 35.86 49.95 25.49
C ASP A 613 36.48 50.16 24.11
N THR A 614 35.71 50.59 23.12
CA THR A 614 36.18 50.89 21.76
C THR A 614 36.13 52.38 21.39
N THR A 615 35.40 53.19 22.17
CA THR A 615 35.14 54.60 21.83
C THR A 615 35.54 55.58 22.92
N ALA A 616 35.96 56.77 22.50
CA ALA A 616 36.23 57.91 23.38
C ALA A 616 35.51 59.16 22.87
N ILE A 617 35.29 60.12 23.76
CA ILE A 617 34.75 61.45 23.44
C ILE A 617 35.89 62.45 23.50
N ILE A 618 36.10 63.18 22.41
CA ILE A 618 37.05 64.29 22.34
C ILE A 618 36.31 65.63 22.32
N GLN A 619 36.76 66.55 23.17
CA GLN A 619 36.20 67.89 23.34
C GLN A 619 37.31 68.94 23.30
N PRO A 620 37.09 70.10 22.64
CA PRO A 620 38.03 71.22 22.70
C PRO A 620 37.97 71.90 24.07
N ARG A 621 39.10 72.39 24.58
CA ARG A 621 39.16 73.29 25.73
C ARG A 621 38.82 74.73 25.30
N GLU A 622 38.47 75.58 26.25
CA GLU A 622 38.12 76.99 25.97
C GLU A 622 39.28 77.74 25.29
N GLY A 623 38.97 78.52 24.25
CA GLY A 623 39.92 79.39 23.56
C GLY A 623 40.50 78.87 22.24
N LEU A 624 40.13 77.67 21.75
CA LEU A 624 40.51 77.22 20.41
C LEU A 624 39.74 77.94 19.31
N LYS A 625 40.44 78.42 18.29
CA LYS A 625 39.85 79.04 17.09
C LYS A 625 39.24 77.98 16.17
N SER A 626 38.37 78.40 15.27
CA SER A 626 37.84 77.50 14.25
C SER A 626 38.98 77.22 13.25
N ASP A 627 39.53 76.00 13.28
CA ASP A 627 40.55 75.52 12.33
C ASP A 627 40.55 73.98 12.18
N PHE A 628 41.42 73.46 11.30
CA PHE A 628 41.77 72.04 11.22
C PHE A 628 42.92 71.73 12.18
N TYR A 629 42.67 70.81 13.09
CA TYR A 629 43.65 70.35 14.07
C TYR A 629 44.01 68.90 13.80
N SER A 630 45.30 68.58 13.80
CA SER A 630 45.77 67.19 13.93
C SER A 630 46.07 66.93 15.40
N VAL A 631 45.30 66.05 16.02
CA VAL A 631 45.43 65.71 17.44
C VAL A 631 46.13 64.37 17.54
N PRO A 632 47.40 64.30 17.97
CA PRO A 632 48.05 63.03 18.25
C PRO A 632 47.42 62.41 19.51
N ILE A 633 46.85 61.23 19.36
CA ILE A 633 46.23 60.42 20.41
C ILE A 633 46.99 59.10 20.46
N ARG A 634 47.57 58.78 21.62
CA ARG A 634 48.13 57.45 21.87
C ARG A 634 47.00 56.51 22.28
N ILE A 635 46.87 55.42 21.56
CA ILE A 635 45.84 54.41 21.84
C ILE A 635 46.59 53.12 22.12
N ASN A 636 46.40 52.63 23.34
CA ASN A 636 46.93 51.33 23.72
C ASN A 636 45.80 50.30 23.69
N ASP A 637 46.12 49.10 23.26
CA ASP A 637 45.28 47.93 23.46
C ASP A 637 45.25 47.48 24.93
N ARG A 638 44.61 46.33 25.18
CA ARG A 638 44.52 45.78 26.53
C ARG A 638 45.84 45.30 27.12
N HIS A 639 46.84 45.00 26.28
CA HIS A 639 48.15 44.48 26.67
C HIS A 639 49.19 45.61 26.79
N GLY A 640 48.80 46.83 26.42
CA GLY A 640 49.64 48.03 26.45
C GLY A 640 50.43 48.28 25.16
N ASN A 641 50.22 47.50 24.10
CA ASN A 641 50.78 47.77 22.79
C ASN A 641 49.97 48.91 22.15
N GLY A 642 50.64 49.92 21.61
CA GLY A 642 49.93 51.12 21.21
C GLY A 642 50.76 52.15 20.47
N GLU A 643 50.16 52.66 19.40
CA GLU A 643 50.72 53.65 18.50
C GLU A 643 50.06 55.02 18.70
N VAL A 644 50.73 56.08 18.26
CA VAL A 644 50.16 57.43 18.21
C VAL A 644 49.40 57.58 16.89
N SER A 645 48.07 57.59 16.99
CA SER A 645 47.18 57.86 15.86
C SER A 645 46.91 59.37 15.75
N HIS A 646 47.05 59.92 14.54
CA HIS A 646 46.81 61.33 14.27
C HIS A 646 45.36 61.56 13.86
N LEU A 647 44.53 62.00 14.81
CA LEU A 647 43.13 62.31 14.55
C LEU A 647 42.99 63.66 13.85
N GLY A 648 42.40 63.68 12.66
CA GLY A 648 41.97 64.92 12.02
C GLY A 648 40.69 65.44 12.66
N VAL A 649 40.77 66.57 13.36
CA VAL A 649 39.64 67.25 13.99
C VAL A 649 39.35 68.56 13.28
N ARG A 650 38.13 68.69 12.75
CA ARG A 650 37.62 69.94 12.17
C ARG A 650 36.77 70.67 13.21
N LEU A 651 37.22 71.83 13.69
CA LEU A 651 36.49 72.62 14.69
C LEU A 651 35.78 73.81 14.04
N CYS A 652 34.45 73.82 14.09
CA CYS A 652 33.60 74.82 13.44
C CYS A 652 32.69 75.59 14.41
N ASP A 653 32.40 76.84 14.07
CA ASP A 653 31.29 77.60 14.66
C ASP A 653 29.96 77.20 14.00
N CYS A 654 29.44 76.04 14.41
CA CYS A 654 28.19 75.44 13.91
C CYS A 654 27.33 74.89 15.06
N THR A 655 26.09 74.51 14.74
CA THR A 655 25.18 73.75 15.60
C THR A 655 25.13 72.26 15.20
N LEU A 656 25.16 71.96 13.90
CA LEU A 656 25.21 70.60 13.38
C LEU A 656 26.52 70.34 12.60
N PRO A 657 27.15 69.15 12.72
CA PRO A 657 28.40 68.84 12.00
C PRO A 657 28.31 69.00 10.47
N SER A 658 27.13 68.77 9.89
CA SER A 658 26.85 68.95 8.46
C SER A 658 26.92 70.41 7.97
N GLU A 659 26.85 71.39 8.87
CA GLU A 659 26.86 72.84 8.56
C GLU A 659 28.28 73.42 8.53
N CYS A 660 29.27 72.65 8.95
CA CYS A 660 30.67 73.06 9.03
C CYS A 660 31.31 73.20 7.65
N LYS A 661 31.23 74.40 7.07
CA LYS A 661 31.84 74.78 5.78
C LYS A 661 33.15 75.52 6.01
N MET A 662 34.24 74.78 6.25
CA MET A 662 35.59 75.32 6.23
C MET A 662 36.23 75.07 4.88
N LYS A 663 36.70 76.13 4.22
CA LYS A 663 37.69 75.99 3.15
C LYS A 663 39.02 75.62 3.82
N PRO A 664 39.74 74.58 3.37
CA PRO A 664 41.05 74.25 3.93
C PRO A 664 42.00 75.43 3.73
N PHE A 665 42.34 76.14 4.81
CA PHE A 665 43.34 77.20 4.77
C PHE A 665 44.72 76.55 4.93
N GLY A 666 45.30 76.19 3.79
CA GLY A 666 46.51 75.40 3.74
C GLY A 666 46.50 74.45 2.56
N GLN A 667 46.28 74.99 1.35
CA GLN A 667 47.13 74.54 0.26
C GLN A 667 48.58 74.77 0.73
N VAL A 668 49.19 73.73 1.31
CA VAL A 668 50.50 73.33 0.81
C VAL A 668 50.35 73.45 -0.69
N ARG A 669 51.18 74.32 -1.29
CA ARG A 669 51.28 74.43 -2.73
C ARG A 669 51.09 73.02 -3.27
N ASP A 670 49.95 72.78 -3.93
CA ASP A 670 49.99 71.92 -5.09
C ASP A 670 51.15 72.50 -5.85
N VAL A 671 52.27 71.80 -5.79
CA VAL A 671 53.17 71.75 -6.91
C VAL A 671 52.23 71.33 -8.02
N SER A 672 51.66 72.33 -8.70
CA SER A 672 51.32 72.22 -10.10
C SER A 672 52.42 71.33 -10.67
N PRO A 673 52.10 70.13 -11.21
CA PRO A 673 53.12 69.34 -11.86
C PRO A 673 53.85 70.32 -12.75
N PRO A 674 55.21 70.40 -12.68
CA PRO A 674 55.93 71.41 -13.42
C PRO A 674 55.33 71.40 -14.81
N ASN A 675 54.98 72.57 -15.33
CA ASN A 675 54.70 72.70 -16.75
C ASN A 675 55.96 72.21 -17.45
N ILE A 676 56.02 70.90 -17.71
CA ILE A 676 57.00 70.26 -18.55
C ILE A 676 56.59 70.78 -19.92
N HIS A 677 57.13 71.94 -20.27
CA HIS A 677 57.35 72.24 -21.66
C HIS A 677 58.22 71.10 -22.16
N LEU A 678 57.59 70.09 -22.76
CA LEU A 678 58.28 69.15 -23.62
C LEU A 678 59.06 70.02 -24.60
N GLY A 679 60.38 70.07 -24.44
CA GLY A 679 61.25 70.69 -25.43
C GLY A 679 60.92 70.06 -26.78
N ARG A 680 61.02 70.84 -27.87
CA ARG A 680 60.69 70.39 -29.23
C ARG A 680 61.28 69.01 -29.59
N TRP A 681 62.39 68.64 -28.96
CA TRP A 681 63.06 67.34 -29.08
C TRP A 681 62.34 66.15 -28.41
N ALA A 682 61.61 66.35 -27.31
CA ALA A 682 60.86 65.28 -26.63
C ALA A 682 59.60 64.87 -27.42
N ILE A 683 58.94 65.83 -28.07
CA ILE A 683 57.80 65.57 -28.97
C ILE A 683 58.29 64.85 -30.23
N LEU A 684 59.42 65.28 -30.80
CA LEU A 684 60.08 64.59 -31.92
C LEU A 684 60.46 63.14 -31.56
N SER A 685 60.92 62.88 -30.33
CA SER A 685 61.28 61.53 -29.90
C SER A 685 60.07 60.61 -29.71
N MET A 686 58.93 61.11 -29.20
CA MET A 686 57.69 60.34 -29.10
C MET A 686 57.06 60.06 -30.47
N VAL A 687 57.13 61.04 -31.40
CA VAL A 687 56.65 60.88 -32.78
C VAL A 687 57.53 59.89 -33.56
N LEU A 688 58.86 59.93 -33.37
CA LEU A 688 59.77 58.96 -33.99
C LEU A 688 59.58 57.54 -33.41
N GLY A 689 59.33 57.43 -32.10
CA GLY A 689 59.05 56.15 -31.44
C GLY A 689 57.73 55.51 -31.89
N SER A 690 56.67 56.32 -32.03
CA SER A 690 55.39 55.84 -32.56
C SER A 690 55.44 55.52 -34.06
N ALA A 691 56.23 56.27 -34.85
CA ALA A 691 56.46 55.96 -36.26
C ALA A 691 57.27 54.66 -36.46
N MET A 692 58.28 54.40 -35.61
CA MET A 692 59.04 53.14 -35.62
C MET A 692 58.17 51.93 -35.24
N LEU A 693 57.24 52.11 -34.28
CA LEU A 693 56.30 51.07 -33.86
C LEU A 693 55.23 50.79 -34.93
N LEU A 694 54.77 51.82 -35.65
CA LEU A 694 53.87 51.68 -36.80
C LEU A 694 54.57 51.04 -38.00
N CYS A 695 55.84 51.35 -38.27
CA CYS A 695 56.62 50.69 -39.33
C CYS A 695 56.89 49.21 -39.04
N SER A 696 57.12 48.84 -37.78
CA SER A 696 57.31 47.42 -37.40
C SER A 696 56.00 46.63 -37.48
N LEU A 697 54.86 47.23 -37.10
CA LEU A 697 53.54 46.62 -37.30
C LEU A 697 53.17 46.49 -38.80
N PHE A 698 53.59 47.44 -39.65
CA PHE A 698 53.36 47.38 -41.10
C PHE A 698 54.23 46.31 -41.78
N VAL A 699 55.46 46.07 -41.30
CA VAL A 699 56.31 44.96 -41.80
C VAL A 699 55.75 43.60 -41.41
N CYS A 700 55.13 43.45 -40.23
CA CYS A 700 54.46 42.21 -39.84
C CYS A 700 53.18 41.93 -40.66
N PHE A 701 52.47 42.96 -41.13
CA PHE A 701 51.26 42.81 -41.94
C PHE A 701 51.55 42.51 -43.43
N CYS A 702 52.74 42.87 -43.94
CA CYS A 702 53.14 42.62 -45.34
C CYS A 702 53.79 41.24 -45.58
N VAL A 703 53.99 40.39 -44.55
CA VAL A 703 54.67 39.07 -44.68
C VAL A 703 53.70 37.89 -44.77
N THR A 704 52.39 38.05 -44.54
CA THR A 704 51.42 36.93 -44.57
C THR A 704 50.52 36.85 -45.79
N THR A 705 50.69 37.70 -46.82
CA THR A 705 49.99 37.55 -48.09
C THR A 705 50.87 36.89 -49.15
N GLN A 706 51.01 35.56 -49.12
CA GLN A 706 51.31 34.75 -50.32
C GLN A 706 51.10 33.25 -50.06
N LYS A 707 49.92 32.73 -50.45
CA LYS A 707 49.71 31.65 -51.44
C LYS A 707 48.37 30.94 -51.20
N THR A 708 47.48 31.17 -52.16
CA THR A 708 46.26 30.41 -52.52
C THR A 708 46.59 28.93 -52.81
N VAL A 709 45.65 27.97 -52.68
CA VAL A 709 44.77 27.49 -53.79
C VAL A 709 43.70 26.50 -53.28
N GLN A 710 42.42 26.87 -53.46
CA GLN A 710 41.30 26.19 -54.17
C GLN A 710 40.64 24.89 -53.64
N LYS A 711 39.32 24.96 -53.35
CA LYS A 711 38.25 24.30 -54.17
C LYS A 711 36.80 24.66 -53.76
N CYS A 712 36.07 25.12 -54.78
CA CYS A 712 34.65 25.02 -55.17
C CYS A 712 33.46 25.12 -54.17
N PHE A 713 32.55 26.05 -54.52
CA PHE A 713 31.10 26.10 -54.24
C PHE A 713 30.30 24.98 -54.96
N PRO A 714 29.04 24.68 -54.56
CA PRO A 714 27.83 25.44 -54.98
C PRO A 714 27.01 25.96 -53.76
N GLU A 715 26.38 27.15 -53.80
CA GLU A 715 25.01 27.47 -54.31
C GLU A 715 23.91 26.66 -53.57
N ASP A 716 22.80 27.21 -53.08
CA ASP A 716 22.12 28.47 -53.39
C ASP A 716 20.94 28.69 -52.41
N ILE A 717 20.46 29.95 -52.34
CA ILE A 717 19.05 30.37 -52.12
C ILE A 717 18.40 30.00 -50.77
N ALA A 718 17.60 30.82 -50.10
CA ALA A 718 17.22 32.22 -50.13
C ALA A 718 16.11 32.32 -49.06
N GLN A 719 15.90 33.51 -48.51
CA GLN A 719 14.58 33.99 -48.07
C GLN A 719 13.96 33.22 -46.87
N GLN A 720 13.14 33.78 -45.99
CA GLN A 720 12.36 34.99 -45.90
C GLN A 720 11.99 35.05 -44.40
N ASN A 721 12.01 36.21 -43.73
CA ASN A 721 10.80 36.99 -43.44
C ASN A 721 9.70 36.16 -42.74
N LEU A 722 9.03 36.56 -41.67
CA LEU A 722 8.71 37.88 -41.12
C LEU A 722 7.68 37.58 -39.99
N ILE A 723 7.54 38.48 -39.01
CA ILE A 723 6.24 38.93 -38.43
C ILE A 723 5.50 37.89 -37.55
N VAL A 724 4.93 38.19 -36.37
CA VAL A 724 4.67 39.44 -35.64
C VAL A 724 4.23 39.08 -34.21
N SER A 725 4.18 40.13 -33.40
CA SER A 725 3.65 40.38 -32.06
C SER A 725 2.41 39.55 -31.61
N ASN A 726 1.86 39.64 -30.40
CA ASN A 726 1.56 40.79 -29.55
C ASN A 726 1.03 40.30 -28.18
N THR A 727 0.76 41.27 -27.28
CA THR A 727 -0.17 41.29 -26.13
C THR A 727 0.41 41.11 -24.71
N GLU A 728 0.91 42.21 -24.15
CA GLU A 728 0.28 43.06 -23.11
C GLU A 728 -0.27 42.46 -21.78
N ALA A 729 0.39 42.88 -20.68
CA ALA A 729 -0.09 43.27 -19.33
C ALA A 729 -0.64 42.20 -18.33
N PRO A 730 -0.73 42.49 -17.01
CA PRO A 730 -0.40 43.71 -16.26
C PRO A 730 0.54 43.51 -15.05
N GLY A 731 1.03 44.62 -14.49
CA GLY A 731 1.73 44.66 -13.21
C GLY A 731 0.80 44.62 -12.01
N GLU A 732 1.37 44.42 -10.81
CA GLU A 732 0.68 44.64 -9.55
C GLU A 732 1.61 45.31 -8.53
N GLU A 733 1.02 46.30 -7.86
CA GLU A 733 1.59 47.19 -6.87
C GLU A 733 1.15 46.74 -5.46
N VAL A 734 2.09 46.84 -4.50
CA VAL A 734 1.91 47.50 -3.18
C VAL A 734 1.43 46.69 -1.95
N THR A 735 2.21 46.92 -0.88
CA THR A 735 1.95 46.94 0.59
C THR A 735 2.03 45.70 1.48
N GLU A 736 3.19 45.63 2.18
CA GLU A 736 3.38 45.77 3.64
C GLU A 736 2.22 45.47 4.61
N ALA A 737 2.49 44.70 5.69
CA ALA A 737 3.00 45.27 6.95
C ALA A 737 3.10 44.24 8.11
N ASN A 738 4.30 44.21 8.72
CA ASN A 738 4.60 44.28 10.16
C ASN A 738 4.02 43.23 11.14
N ILE A 739 4.82 42.32 11.72
CA ILE A 739 5.93 42.45 12.71
C ILE A 739 5.49 42.20 14.17
N ARG A 740 6.28 41.32 14.83
CA ARG A 740 6.71 41.22 16.25
C ARG A 740 6.16 40.11 17.17
N LEU A 741 7.10 39.20 17.45
CA LEU A 741 7.37 38.37 18.63
C LEU A 741 7.43 39.16 19.98
N PRO A 742 7.92 38.59 21.11
CA PRO A 742 7.51 37.39 21.89
C PRO A 742 7.44 37.73 23.41
N THR A 743 7.17 36.78 24.32
CA THR A 743 7.95 36.54 25.57
C THR A 743 7.39 35.45 26.50
N GLN A 744 8.33 34.91 27.28
CA GLN A 744 8.33 33.88 28.32
C GLN A 744 7.35 34.09 29.49
N THR A 745 7.01 33.02 30.24
CA THR A 745 7.58 32.73 31.59
C THR A 745 6.84 31.60 32.34
N THR A 746 7.64 30.89 33.14
CA THR A 746 7.37 29.84 34.13
C THR A 746 6.78 30.38 35.45
N ASN A 747 5.95 29.61 36.17
CA ASN A 747 6.22 29.13 37.56
C ASN A 747 4.98 28.61 38.36
N ILE A 748 5.17 27.43 38.97
CA ILE A 748 4.98 27.05 40.41
C ILE A 748 3.56 27.09 41.04
N CYS A 749 3.08 25.94 41.56
CA CYS A 749 2.91 25.65 43.01
C CYS A 749 2.21 24.30 43.28
N GLU A 750 2.81 23.50 44.18
CA GLU A 750 2.26 22.38 44.96
C GLU A 750 1.39 22.91 46.15
N PRO A 751 0.60 22.13 46.94
CA PRO A 751 1.10 20.99 47.76
C PRO A 751 0.14 19.83 48.17
N ILE A 752 0.78 18.67 48.49
CA ILE A 752 0.57 17.73 49.63
C ILE A 752 -0.81 17.07 49.87
N ILE A 753 -0.84 15.72 49.89
CA ILE A 753 -1.21 14.83 51.04
C ILE A 753 -0.77 13.38 50.74
N SER A 754 -0.29 12.73 51.81
CA SER A 754 0.47 11.50 51.97
C SER A 754 -0.38 10.23 52.21
N ILE A 755 0.25 9.05 52.04
CA ILE A 755 0.17 7.75 52.77
C ILE A 755 0.70 6.66 51.80
N GLY A 756 1.93 6.12 51.94
CA GLY A 756 2.28 4.87 52.67
C GLY A 756 1.64 3.62 52.03
N THR A 757 2.29 2.53 51.61
CA THR A 757 3.42 1.78 52.21
C THR A 757 3.73 0.53 51.33
N LEU A 758 5.01 0.13 51.25
CA LEU A 758 5.59 -1.23 51.04
C LEU A 758 5.14 -2.19 49.91
N GLY A 759 6.10 -2.53 49.03
CA GLY A 759 6.66 -3.89 48.88
C GLY A 759 5.96 -4.90 47.96
N GLY A 760 6.69 -5.46 46.99
CA GLY A 760 6.31 -6.72 46.33
C GLY A 760 6.97 -7.00 44.99
N GLN A 761 7.86 -8.00 44.96
CA GLN A 761 8.42 -8.64 43.76
C GLN A 761 7.35 -9.43 42.98
N GLY A 762 7.55 -9.54 41.65
CA GLY A 762 7.56 -10.85 41.00
C GLY A 762 6.37 -11.28 40.12
N THR A 763 6.72 -11.55 38.86
CA THR A 763 6.25 -12.63 37.96
C THR A 763 4.94 -12.51 37.16
N LYS A 764 5.15 -12.49 35.82
CA LYS A 764 4.48 -13.20 34.70
C LYS A 764 2.97 -13.44 34.77
N THR A 765 2.22 -13.02 33.75
CA THR A 765 1.73 -13.80 32.57
C THR A 765 0.60 -13.05 31.84
N GLY A 766 0.46 -13.29 30.53
CA GLY A 766 -0.86 -13.49 29.90
C GLY A 766 -1.62 -12.29 29.33
N GLY A 767 -1.39 -12.06 28.03
CA GLY A 767 -2.36 -11.84 26.93
C GLY A 767 -3.81 -11.36 27.16
N GLN A 768 -4.19 -10.44 26.23
CA GLN A 768 -5.48 -10.31 25.52
C GLN A 768 -6.73 -9.97 26.37
N GLN A 769 -7.72 -9.18 25.94
CA GLN A 769 -8.03 -8.33 24.78
C GLN A 769 -9.39 -7.66 25.11
N SER A 770 -9.85 -6.77 24.21
CA SER A 770 -11.21 -6.23 24.03
C SER A 770 -11.60 -5.00 24.86
N PHE A 771 -12.40 -4.05 24.36
CA PHE A 771 -12.75 -3.45 23.04
C PHE A 771 -13.91 -2.46 23.35
N GLU A 772 -14.29 -1.66 22.35
CA GLU A 772 -15.49 -0.80 22.24
C GLU A 772 -15.36 0.64 22.78
N MET A 773 -15.76 1.68 22.04
CA MET A 773 -16.85 1.70 21.06
C MET A 773 -16.66 2.75 19.94
N VAL A 774 -17.20 2.36 18.80
CA VAL A 774 -17.30 3.03 17.49
C VAL A 774 -18.58 3.89 17.40
N LYS A 775 -18.57 4.90 16.51
CA LYS A 775 -19.73 5.32 15.70
C LYS A 775 -19.18 6.08 14.46
N GLY A 776 -19.48 5.81 13.19
CA GLY A 776 -20.36 4.84 12.53
C GLY A 776 -21.11 5.50 11.35
N GLY A 777 -21.01 4.92 10.13
CA GLY A 777 -21.94 5.02 8.97
C GLY A 777 -21.51 5.94 7.80
N HIS A 778 -21.17 5.54 6.55
CA HIS A 778 -21.68 4.61 5.50
C HIS A 778 -23.02 4.99 4.83
N GLN A 779 -23.07 5.20 3.49
CA GLN A 779 -23.47 4.20 2.45
C GLN A 779 -23.62 4.78 1.01
N THR A 780 -23.68 3.85 0.05
CA THR A 780 -23.48 3.81 -1.42
C THR A 780 -24.78 3.84 -2.28
N LEU A 781 -24.71 4.13 -3.60
CA LEU A 781 -25.32 3.31 -4.71
C LEU A 781 -25.00 3.78 -6.16
N GLU A 782 -25.11 2.84 -7.12
CA GLU A 782 -24.78 2.85 -8.57
C GLU A 782 -25.84 3.46 -9.55
N SER A 783 -25.46 3.79 -10.81
CA SER A 783 -25.93 3.14 -12.08
C SER A 783 -25.73 3.97 -13.39
N TYR A 784 -25.77 3.25 -14.52
CA TYR A 784 -25.32 3.43 -15.93
C TYR A 784 -25.98 4.48 -16.87
N LYS A 785 -25.22 5.01 -17.88
CA LYS A 785 -25.33 4.85 -19.38
C LYS A 785 -24.75 6.04 -20.22
N GLY A 786 -23.94 5.75 -21.26
CA GLY A 786 -24.11 6.36 -22.60
C GLY A 786 -22.97 7.11 -23.35
N SER A 787 -22.17 6.35 -24.13
CA SER A 787 -21.59 6.60 -25.49
C SER A 787 -20.51 7.68 -25.80
N GLY A 788 -19.44 7.24 -26.51
CA GLY A 788 -18.81 8.01 -27.61
C GLY A 788 -17.26 7.96 -27.78
N GLN A 789 -16.76 6.95 -28.50
CA GLN A 789 -15.46 6.73 -29.20
C GLN A 789 -14.33 7.80 -29.25
N GLY A 790 -13.07 7.32 -29.14
CA GLY A 790 -11.88 7.94 -29.77
C GLY A 790 -10.52 7.43 -29.25
N LEU A 791 -9.75 6.75 -30.10
CA LEU A 791 -8.39 6.19 -29.96
C LEU A 791 -7.34 7.11 -29.28
N GLY A 792 -6.34 6.50 -28.61
CA GLY A 792 -5.00 7.09 -28.46
C GLY A 792 -4.22 6.67 -27.21
N ASP A 793 -3.24 5.80 -27.41
CA ASP A 793 -2.27 5.29 -26.43
C ASP A 793 -1.28 6.38 -25.97
N ASN A 794 -1.07 6.56 -24.66
CA ASN A 794 0.18 6.98 -23.98
C ASN A 794 -0.05 7.51 -22.55
N GLY A 795 0.79 7.06 -21.61
CA GLY A 795 1.38 7.98 -20.63
C GLY A 795 1.12 7.71 -19.13
N ARG A 796 2.18 7.20 -18.48
CA ARG A 796 2.80 7.73 -17.24
C ARG A 796 1.88 8.03 -16.03
N TYR A 797 1.98 7.19 -15.01
CA TYR A 797 1.72 7.61 -13.63
C TYR A 797 2.87 8.45 -13.09
N ALA A 798 2.48 9.60 -12.54
CA ALA A 798 3.32 10.66 -12.03
C ALA A 798 3.86 10.35 -10.62
N TYR A 799 5.15 10.60 -10.43
CA TYR A 799 5.83 10.76 -9.16
C TYR A 799 6.01 12.27 -8.97
N THR A 800 5.15 12.92 -8.19
CA THR A 800 5.26 14.35 -7.90
C THR A 800 5.24 14.53 -6.39
N ASP A 801 6.42 14.59 -5.78
CA ASP A 801 6.63 15.19 -4.45
C ASP A 801 8.07 15.70 -4.19
N TRP A 802 8.86 15.92 -5.26
CA TRP A 802 10.27 16.34 -5.11
C TRP A 802 10.66 17.63 -5.86
N HIS A 803 9.70 18.37 -6.42
CA HIS A 803 10.00 19.56 -7.24
C HIS A 803 9.91 20.91 -6.53
N SER A 804 9.99 20.94 -5.20
CA SER A 804 9.77 22.20 -4.45
C SER A 804 11.01 22.80 -3.78
N PHE A 805 12.23 22.24 -3.97
CA PHE A 805 13.38 22.66 -3.14
C PHE A 805 14.64 23.17 -3.83
N THR A 806 14.71 23.25 -5.17
CA THR A 806 16.01 23.57 -5.84
C THR A 806 15.99 24.67 -6.90
N GLN A 807 14.93 25.46 -7.05
CA GLN A 807 14.93 26.58 -8.00
C GLN A 807 14.44 27.89 -7.35
N PRO A 808 15.31 28.56 -6.58
CA PRO A 808 15.60 29.95 -6.97
C PRO A 808 17.09 30.32 -7.01
N ARG A 809 18.00 29.52 -6.44
CA ARG A 809 19.42 29.92 -6.28
C ARG A 809 20.35 29.62 -7.46
N LEU A 810 19.96 28.73 -8.37
CA LEU A 810 20.80 28.39 -9.53
C LEU A 810 20.61 29.35 -10.72
N GLY A 811 19.41 29.94 -10.87
CA GLY A 811 19.12 30.87 -11.97
C GLY A 811 19.81 32.23 -11.82
N GLU A 812 19.97 32.69 -10.58
CA GLU A 812 20.53 34.02 -10.29
C GLU A 812 22.05 34.08 -10.53
N LYS A 813 22.77 32.95 -10.41
CA LYS A 813 24.21 32.89 -10.72
C LYS A 813 24.54 32.70 -12.21
N VAL A 814 23.61 32.21 -13.02
CA VAL A 814 23.81 32.07 -14.47
C VAL A 814 23.56 33.42 -15.17
N TYR A 815 22.73 34.29 -14.60
CA TYR A 815 22.46 35.62 -15.18
C TYR A 815 23.57 36.64 -14.93
N LEU A 816 24.41 36.44 -13.91
CA LEU A 816 25.53 37.34 -13.58
C LEU A 816 26.81 37.06 -14.39
N CYS A 817 26.84 36.05 -15.26
CA CYS A 817 27.99 35.77 -16.12
C CYS A 817 27.90 36.43 -17.52
N GLY A 818 26.89 37.28 -17.75
CA GLY A 818 26.61 37.90 -19.05
C GLY A 818 26.84 39.42 -19.12
N GLN A 819 27.32 40.05 -18.05
CA GLN A 819 27.64 41.48 -18.04
C GLN A 819 29.00 41.71 -17.41
N ASP A 820 30.05 41.48 -18.19
CA ASP A 820 31.25 42.31 -18.07
C ASP A 820 31.77 42.59 -19.48
N GLU A 821 31.90 43.88 -19.77
CA GLU A 821 32.43 44.42 -21.01
C GLU A 821 33.93 44.14 -21.07
N GLU A 822 34.37 43.25 -21.97
CA GLU A 822 35.54 43.41 -22.85
C GLU A 822 35.90 42.06 -23.50
N HIS A 823 35.86 42.07 -24.84
CA HIS A 823 36.34 41.08 -25.80
C HIS A 823 37.39 40.06 -25.28
N LYS A 824 36.94 38.86 -24.88
CA LYS A 824 37.70 37.61 -24.97
C LYS A 824 36.74 36.41 -24.95
N HIS A 825 36.76 35.60 -26.02
CA HIS A 825 36.11 34.29 -26.01
C HIS A 825 36.77 33.40 -24.95
N SER A 826 36.03 32.94 -23.94
CA SER A 826 36.46 31.79 -23.13
C SER A 826 36.18 30.51 -23.94
N LYS A 827 37.19 29.65 -24.06
CA LYS A 827 37.03 28.27 -24.52
C LYS A 827 37.00 27.38 -23.29
N ASP A 828 35.86 27.32 -22.61
CA ASP A 828 35.68 26.44 -21.46
C ASP A 828 35.15 25.08 -21.93
N TYR A 829 35.90 24.00 -21.64
CA TYR A 829 35.45 22.62 -21.81
C TYR A 829 35.12 22.00 -20.45
N VAL A 830 34.12 21.11 -20.43
CA VAL A 830 33.70 20.36 -19.23
C VAL A 830 34.47 19.03 -19.18
N LEU A 831 35.21 18.78 -18.10
CA LEU A 831 35.76 17.45 -17.79
C LEU A 831 34.77 16.68 -16.91
N SER A 832 34.36 15.49 -17.36
CA SER A 832 33.64 14.51 -16.55
C SER A 832 34.65 13.66 -15.77
N TYR A 833 34.65 13.73 -14.44
CA TYR A 833 35.35 12.75 -13.61
C TYR A 833 34.54 11.46 -13.58
N ASN A 834 35.17 10.34 -13.96
CA ASN A 834 34.65 9.02 -13.67
C ASN A 834 35.13 8.63 -12.27
N TYR A 835 34.18 8.24 -11.41
CA TYR A 835 34.32 7.84 -10.00
C TYR A 835 34.46 8.97 -8.95
N GLU A 836 33.34 9.25 -8.27
CA GLU A 836 33.34 9.87 -6.93
C GLU A 836 33.47 8.75 -5.87
N GLY A 837 34.60 8.71 -5.16
CA GLY A 837 34.74 7.88 -3.96
C GLY A 837 33.95 8.44 -2.76
N LYS A 838 33.66 7.57 -1.77
CA LYS A 838 32.97 7.94 -0.52
C LYS A 838 33.69 9.09 0.19
N GLY A 839 32.95 10.17 0.49
CA GLY A 839 33.41 11.27 1.35
C GLY A 839 33.51 12.66 0.69
N SER A 840 33.28 12.78 -0.63
CA SER A 840 33.29 14.08 -1.30
C SER A 840 32.02 14.89 -1.04
N VAL A 841 32.18 16.18 -0.75
CA VAL A 841 31.06 17.13 -0.61
C VAL A 841 30.56 17.45 -2.02
N ALA A 842 29.29 17.16 -2.32
CA ALA A 842 28.73 17.34 -3.65
C ALA A 842 28.95 18.76 -4.22
N GLY A 843 29.53 18.87 -5.42
CA GLY A 843 29.39 20.05 -6.28
C GLY A 843 30.59 21.01 -6.43
N SER A 844 31.83 20.54 -6.44
CA SER A 844 32.99 21.36 -6.85
C SER A 844 33.44 21.05 -8.28
N VAL A 845 33.07 21.91 -9.23
CA VAL A 845 33.62 21.93 -10.60
C VAL A 845 34.82 22.88 -10.61
N GLY A 846 36.02 22.37 -10.92
CA GLY A 846 37.22 23.18 -11.11
C GLY A 846 37.50 23.44 -12.59
N CYS A 847 37.83 24.68 -12.96
CA CYS A 847 38.24 25.07 -14.31
C CYS A 847 39.77 25.13 -14.39
N CYS A 848 40.39 24.39 -15.31
CA CYS A 848 41.78 24.58 -15.69
C CYS A 848 41.93 24.53 -17.22
N SER A 849 42.65 25.51 -17.77
CA SER A 849 42.99 25.66 -19.18
C SER A 849 44.28 24.90 -19.51
N ASP A 850 44.17 23.78 -20.24
CA ASP A 850 45.03 23.39 -21.37
C ASP A 850 44.95 21.88 -21.66
N ARG A 851 44.48 21.48 -22.86
CA ARG A 851 45.27 20.63 -23.78
C ARG A 851 44.67 20.44 -25.17
N GLN A 852 45.61 20.13 -26.06
CA GLN A 852 45.54 19.91 -27.51
C GLN A 852 44.72 18.68 -27.93
N ASP A 853 43.89 18.92 -28.96
CA ASP A 853 43.59 18.15 -30.17
C ASP A 853 43.39 16.62 -30.16
N GLU A 854 42.24 16.29 -30.76
CA GLU A 854 41.85 15.10 -31.54
C GLU A 854 41.67 13.75 -30.81
N GLU A 855 40.40 13.38 -30.53
CA GLU A 855 39.72 12.19 -31.11
C GLU A 855 38.28 12.02 -30.58
N GLY A 856 37.32 11.83 -31.50
CA GLY A 856 36.14 10.96 -31.34
C GLY A 856 34.96 11.39 -30.45
N LEU A 857 33.80 11.65 -31.07
CA LEU A 857 32.47 11.76 -30.43
C LEU A 857 31.94 10.42 -29.84
N GLU A 858 32.81 9.48 -29.44
CA GLU A 858 32.41 8.19 -28.87
C GLU A 858 31.85 8.31 -27.43
N PHE A 859 32.16 9.40 -26.72
CA PHE A 859 31.74 9.57 -25.33
C PHE A 859 30.21 9.74 -25.15
N LEU A 860 29.48 10.10 -26.21
CA LEU A 860 28.03 10.29 -26.18
C LEU A 860 27.24 8.97 -26.06
N ASP A 861 27.90 7.83 -26.32
CA ASP A 861 27.29 6.49 -26.25
C ASP A 861 27.40 5.86 -24.85
N HIS A 862 28.19 6.48 -23.96
CA HIS A 862 28.39 6.03 -22.58
C HIS A 862 27.62 6.86 -21.54
N LEU A 863 26.83 7.84 -21.98
CA LEU A 863 25.98 8.67 -21.11
C LEU A 863 24.60 8.03 -20.88
N GLU A 864 24.11 8.07 -19.65
CA GLU A 864 22.72 7.69 -19.36
C GLU A 864 21.73 8.51 -20.22
N PRO A 865 20.55 7.96 -20.60
CA PRO A 865 19.61 8.60 -21.51
C PRO A 865 19.19 10.02 -21.12
N LYS A 866 19.18 10.34 -19.81
CA LYS A 866 18.85 11.66 -19.27
C LYS A 866 19.92 12.72 -19.54
N PHE A 867 21.20 12.34 -19.64
CA PHE A 867 22.32 13.25 -19.88
C PHE A 867 22.68 13.35 -21.36
N ARG A 868 22.36 12.32 -22.15
CA ARG A 868 22.56 12.31 -23.60
C ARG A 868 21.77 13.41 -24.31
N THR A 869 20.55 13.68 -23.83
CA THR A 869 19.69 14.75 -24.37
C THR A 869 20.25 16.14 -24.04
N LEU A 870 20.75 16.34 -22.82
CA LEU A 870 21.36 17.62 -22.40
C LEU A 870 22.65 17.90 -23.18
N ALA A 871 23.53 16.91 -23.31
CA ALA A 871 24.77 17.01 -24.08
C ALA A 871 24.53 17.26 -25.58
N LYS A 872 23.54 16.59 -26.19
CA LYS A 872 23.13 16.85 -27.58
C LYS A 872 22.58 18.26 -27.80
N THR A 873 21.95 18.85 -26.78
CA THR A 873 21.40 20.22 -26.87
C THR A 873 22.49 21.28 -26.76
N CYS A 874 23.57 21.00 -26.00
CA CYS A 874 24.73 21.89 -25.88
C CYS A 874 25.68 21.83 -27.09
N ILE A 875 25.68 20.74 -27.85
CA ILE A 875 26.54 20.57 -29.05
C ILE A 875 25.92 21.23 -30.30
N ASN A 876 24.62 21.51 -30.30
CA ASN A 876 23.89 22.09 -31.46
C ASN A 876 23.58 23.60 -31.31
N LYS A 877 24.43 24.38 -30.63
CA LYS A 877 24.34 25.85 -30.60
C LYS A 877 25.65 26.53 -30.93
#